data_AF-A0A1W0E9D6-F1
#
_entry.id   AF-A0A1W0E9D6-F1
#
_cell.length_a   1.000
_cell.length_b   1.000
_cell.length_c   1.000
_cell.angle_alpha   90.00
_cell.angle_beta   90.00
_cell.angle_gamma   90.00
#
_symmetry.space_group_name_H-M   'P 1'
#
loop_
_entity.id
_entity.type
_entity.pdbx_description
1 polymer ?
#
loop_
_entity_poly.entity_id
_entity_poly.type
_entity_poly.pdbx_seq_one_letter_code
_entity_poly.pdbx_strand_id
1 'polypeptide(L)'
;MSSFLNRKTQETILKNLEKENSFFENDKSRFNYGINVLNLLKKEILMAKNKDCLVDFVIQILECMNCEKNDLLDRYVLNILNIFFSEKLVKLLNMSDINSEAALLLVKYKNNMFDTEDVLEFIEINKNAIKTKQIRKDLIKELKHIFLKSKEEYDKENIIETSFKNYFEEKIKINLISDKKYFVKKVLMLKNNTWNDFSVYSEENLLSLIVHECKDKVTGNKLLNLFFNGLDFITRNEISNAIFCFHEIGKTRFLSEFMMDGLSFAYICKLKFKESEYIIEKCLEIHNLWYFKNLLAFIQRIAGFINTFSFISLDFNNLPLCLKKQFVLNKNIPEDIINKNTTIEFVQKHLYKKIHLLHFYIYDNSIYVFNYFNLQIVRISEDARIFLKDFTDIFDANRKICKNINTSEKWLNERNALDKRLRIFLSSMSFKFNLGTTVYILLEGILHKIPFEICIYDQNEQTRQIFRVFKAEDVLENPIKFDPNSCFYLLDPQKNLERTAGKISKWVKKSCIPIEKGVTGKALDFEGIKKLNKNKTFLYFGHGTGRKHYKIDKKSSLKEINLFGCSSAKVQSYHSYFYCPKNHADFINNNIKYIDVNLATRYLKFKNNGHLINIVPGKTVVGCLWDVTDRDLDAFTISFLEKRIRNDPRAYNFEYLREFCKTKHLNGGALVIFLSK
;
A
#
# COMPACT_ATOMS: atom_id res chain seq x y z
N MET A 1 12.30 -32.70 55.62
CA MET A 1 12.34 -32.26 54.21
C MET A 1 12.27 -30.74 54.20
N SER A 2 13.32 -30.05 53.76
CA SER A 2 13.26 -28.61 53.53
C SER A 2 12.28 -28.36 52.38
N SER A 3 11.21 -27.61 52.61
CA SER A 3 10.30 -27.21 51.53
C SER A 3 11.09 -26.38 50.51
N PHE A 4 10.94 -26.65 49.21
CA PHE A 4 11.60 -25.84 48.18
C PHE A 4 11.01 -24.42 48.11
N LEU A 5 9.99 -24.08 48.92
CA LEU A 5 9.57 -22.70 49.16
C LEU A 5 10.56 -21.91 50.02
N ASN A 6 11.50 -22.57 50.69
CA ASN A 6 12.54 -21.88 51.45
C ASN A 6 13.59 -21.29 50.50
N ARG A 7 13.67 -19.96 50.43
CA ARG A 7 14.59 -19.23 49.55
C ARG A 7 16.07 -19.60 49.75
N LYS A 8 16.54 -19.85 50.98
CA LYS A 8 17.93 -20.29 51.21
C LYS A 8 18.21 -21.66 50.60
N THR A 9 17.21 -22.54 50.60
CA THR A 9 17.32 -23.86 49.95
C THR A 9 17.40 -23.69 48.43
N GLN A 10 16.58 -22.81 47.85
CA GLN A 10 16.63 -22.49 46.42
C GLN A 10 17.99 -21.91 46.02
N GLU A 11 18.48 -20.90 46.74
CA GLU A 11 19.77 -20.24 46.46
C GLU A 11 20.95 -21.23 46.55
N THR A 12 20.92 -22.16 47.53
CA THR A 12 21.95 -23.20 47.66
C THR A 12 21.94 -24.15 46.46
N ILE A 13 20.76 -24.54 45.98
CA ILE A 13 20.62 -25.45 44.83
C ILE A 13 21.10 -24.78 43.55
N LEU A 14 20.72 -23.52 43.30
CA LEU A 14 21.14 -22.78 42.11
C LEU A 14 22.65 -22.57 42.10
N LYS A 15 23.21 -22.16 43.25
CA LYS A 15 24.66 -22.01 43.40
C LYS A 15 25.41 -23.31 43.11
N ASN A 16 24.88 -24.46 43.51
CA ASN A 16 25.50 -25.76 43.19
C ASN A 16 25.43 -26.06 41.67
N LEU A 17 24.39 -25.62 40.97
CA LEU A 17 24.19 -25.85 39.52
C LEU A 17 24.95 -24.88 38.61
N GLU A 18 25.42 -23.73 39.11
CA GLU A 18 26.21 -22.77 38.34
C GLU A 18 27.55 -23.37 37.86
N LYS A 19 27.89 -23.14 36.58
CA LYS A 19 29.09 -23.73 35.93
C LYS A 19 30.40 -23.36 36.62
N GLU A 20 30.45 -22.21 37.26
CA GLU A 20 31.67 -21.66 37.89
C GLU A 20 31.97 -22.30 39.25
N ASN A 21 31.06 -23.13 39.77
CA ASN A 21 31.21 -23.75 41.07
C ASN A 21 31.83 -25.15 40.95
N SER A 22 32.93 -25.41 41.66
CA SER A 22 33.69 -26.67 41.62
C SER A 22 32.98 -27.86 42.28
N PHE A 23 31.67 -27.74 42.55
CA PHE A 23 30.91 -28.72 43.33
C PHE A 23 30.70 -30.06 42.59
N PHE A 24 30.67 -30.06 41.26
CA PHE A 24 30.50 -31.28 40.46
C PHE A 24 31.75 -31.59 39.63
N GLU A 25 32.19 -32.84 39.66
CA GLU A 25 33.36 -33.32 38.92
C GLU A 25 33.20 -33.23 37.40
N ASN A 26 31.97 -33.27 36.89
CA ASN A 26 31.65 -33.14 35.46
C ASN A 26 30.19 -32.76 35.21
N ASP A 27 29.88 -32.38 33.97
CA ASP A 27 28.54 -31.96 33.52
C ASP A 27 27.48 -33.06 33.69
N LYS A 28 27.85 -34.34 33.63
CA LYS A 28 26.91 -35.46 33.79
C LYS A 28 26.43 -35.55 35.24
N SER A 29 27.32 -35.41 36.22
CA SER A 29 26.96 -35.39 37.64
C SER A 29 26.08 -34.19 37.98
N ARG A 30 26.38 -33.02 37.42
CA ARG A 30 25.58 -31.79 37.55
C ARG A 30 24.18 -31.94 36.95
N PHE A 31 24.09 -32.51 35.75
CA PHE A 31 22.81 -32.80 35.10
C PHE A 31 21.96 -33.76 35.92
N ASN A 32 22.55 -34.86 36.40
CA ASN A 32 21.85 -35.85 37.24
C ASN A 32 21.35 -35.23 38.55
N TYR A 33 22.13 -34.33 39.16
CA TYR A 33 21.69 -33.58 40.33
C TYR A 33 20.48 -32.69 40.01
N GLY A 34 20.54 -31.91 38.93
CA GLY A 34 19.41 -31.07 38.48
C GLY A 34 18.13 -31.88 38.24
N ILE A 35 18.24 -33.03 37.56
CA ILE A 35 17.10 -33.94 37.34
C ILE A 35 16.53 -34.47 38.67
N ASN A 36 17.38 -34.84 39.62
CA ASN A 36 16.93 -35.30 40.94
C ASN A 36 16.15 -34.20 41.68
N VAL A 37 16.64 -32.94 41.62
CA VAL A 37 15.93 -31.79 42.21
C VAL A 37 14.59 -31.56 41.51
N LEU A 38 14.54 -31.57 40.19
CA LEU A 38 13.30 -31.39 39.42
C LEU A 38 12.26 -32.49 39.72
N ASN A 39 12.69 -33.73 39.92
CA ASN A 39 11.80 -34.84 40.32
C ASN A 39 11.19 -34.64 41.71
N LEU A 40 11.96 -34.07 42.65
CA LEU A 40 11.45 -33.74 43.98
C LEU A 40 10.48 -32.55 43.93
N LEU A 41 10.81 -31.51 43.16
CA LEU A 41 9.93 -30.35 42.92
C LEU A 41 8.60 -30.74 42.29
N LYS A 42 8.60 -31.68 41.34
CA LYS A 42 7.39 -32.21 40.73
C LYS A 42 6.38 -32.73 41.77
N LYS A 43 6.86 -33.43 42.80
CA LYS A 43 6.01 -33.93 43.90
C LYS A 43 5.48 -32.78 44.77
N GLU A 44 6.29 -31.75 45.03
CA GLU A 44 5.87 -30.61 45.83
C GLU A 44 4.87 -29.71 45.08
N ILE A 45 5.04 -29.50 43.77
CA ILE A 45 4.09 -28.76 42.91
C ILE A 45 2.71 -29.42 42.93
N LEU A 46 2.63 -30.75 42.96
CA LEU A 46 1.35 -31.46 43.08
C LEU A 46 0.62 -31.15 44.40
N MET A 47 1.37 -30.95 45.49
CA MET A 47 0.82 -30.75 46.83
C MET A 47 0.67 -29.27 47.22
N ALA A 48 1.35 -28.36 46.53
CA ALA A 48 1.39 -26.95 46.88
C ALA A 48 0.10 -26.20 46.51
N LYS A 49 -0.36 -25.34 47.43
CA LYS A 49 -1.46 -24.39 47.17
C LYS A 49 -1.03 -23.26 46.23
N ASN A 50 0.20 -22.78 46.35
CA ASN A 50 0.77 -21.75 45.47
C ASN A 50 1.90 -22.38 44.64
N LYS A 51 1.61 -22.61 43.36
CA LYS A 51 2.49 -23.33 42.44
C LYS A 51 3.45 -22.40 41.67
N ASP A 52 3.13 -21.11 41.58
CA ASP A 52 3.86 -20.17 40.72
C ASP A 52 5.31 -19.97 41.17
N CYS A 53 5.54 -19.82 42.49
CA CYS A 53 6.89 -19.69 43.03
C CYS A 53 7.75 -20.95 42.79
N LEU A 54 7.14 -22.14 42.78
CA LEU A 54 7.84 -23.39 42.50
C LEU A 54 8.14 -23.53 41.01
N VAL A 55 7.24 -23.05 40.14
CA VAL A 55 7.45 -23.02 38.69
C VAL A 55 8.57 -22.07 38.30
N ASP A 56 8.62 -20.87 38.89
CA ASP A 56 9.72 -19.92 38.66
C ASP A 56 11.07 -20.52 39.09
N PHE A 57 11.07 -21.32 40.15
CA PHE A 57 12.26 -22.03 40.59
C PHE A 57 12.66 -23.19 39.65
N VAL A 58 11.68 -23.93 39.10
CA VAL A 58 11.93 -24.93 38.04
C VAL A 58 12.59 -24.27 36.83
N ILE A 59 12.12 -23.10 36.40
CA ILE A 59 12.69 -22.35 35.27
C ILE A 59 14.16 -22.01 35.53
N GLN A 60 14.47 -21.46 36.70
CA GLN A 60 15.84 -21.12 37.07
C GLN A 60 16.76 -22.35 37.08
N ILE A 61 16.27 -23.51 37.56
CA ILE A 61 17.04 -24.76 37.50
C ILE A 61 17.32 -25.17 36.05
N LEU A 62 16.30 -25.11 35.18
CA LEU A 62 16.44 -25.47 33.77
C LEU A 62 17.43 -24.54 33.05
N GLU A 63 17.39 -23.23 33.33
CA GLU A 63 18.33 -22.23 32.82
C GLU A 63 19.77 -22.50 33.29
N CYS A 64 19.98 -22.81 34.57
CA CYS A 64 21.30 -23.15 35.10
C CYS A 64 21.87 -24.45 34.50
N MET A 65 21.01 -25.42 34.17
CA MET A 65 21.43 -26.70 33.61
C MET A 65 22.02 -26.54 32.20
N ASN A 66 21.58 -25.56 31.41
CA ASN A 66 22.05 -25.18 30.05
C ASN A 66 22.87 -26.27 29.34
N CYS A 67 22.21 -27.39 29.03
CA CYS A 67 22.85 -28.62 28.56
C CYS A 67 22.52 -28.89 27.09
N GLU A 68 23.43 -29.56 26.38
CA GLU A 68 23.27 -29.92 24.97
C GLU A 68 22.14 -30.95 24.70
N LYS A 69 21.50 -31.48 25.74
CA LYS A 69 20.45 -32.51 25.65
C LYS A 69 19.04 -31.91 25.77
N ASN A 70 18.69 -31.01 24.86
CA ASN A 70 17.41 -30.29 24.84
C ASN A 70 16.19 -31.24 24.88
N ASP A 71 16.22 -32.36 24.16
CA ASP A 71 15.10 -33.32 24.10
C ASP A 71 14.73 -33.91 25.47
N LEU A 72 15.71 -34.11 26.35
CA LEU A 72 15.48 -34.62 27.69
C LEU A 72 14.84 -33.54 28.58
N LEU A 73 15.29 -32.29 28.46
CA LEU A 73 14.71 -31.16 29.19
C LEU A 73 13.27 -30.91 28.74
N ASP A 74 12.98 -30.95 27.42
CA ASP A 74 11.63 -30.79 26.89
C ASP A 74 10.66 -31.84 27.45
N ARG A 75 11.09 -33.11 27.54
CA ARG A 75 10.29 -34.17 28.18
C ARG A 75 10.00 -33.87 29.64
N TYR A 76 10.95 -33.27 30.36
CA TYR A 76 10.75 -32.88 31.76
C TYR A 76 9.81 -31.68 31.90
N VAL A 77 9.95 -30.66 31.05
CA VAL A 77 9.06 -29.50 30.99
C VAL A 77 7.63 -29.93 30.67
N LEU A 78 7.42 -30.79 29.67
CA LEU A 78 6.10 -31.34 29.32
C LEU A 78 5.48 -32.14 30.48
N ASN A 79 6.27 -32.90 31.22
CA ASN A 79 5.80 -33.62 32.40
C ASN A 79 5.31 -32.71 33.53
N ILE A 80 5.92 -31.52 33.67
CA ILE A 80 5.50 -30.50 34.66
C ILE A 80 4.27 -29.76 34.15
N LEU A 81 4.26 -29.36 32.87
CA LEU A 81 3.13 -28.72 32.21
C LEU A 81 1.85 -29.58 32.27
N ASN A 82 1.98 -30.90 32.14
CA ASN A 82 0.84 -31.83 32.28
C ASN A 82 0.27 -31.90 33.69
N ILE A 83 1.01 -31.44 34.71
CA ILE A 83 0.53 -31.32 36.10
C ILE A 83 -0.03 -29.94 36.37
N PHE A 84 0.62 -28.91 35.85
CA PHE A 84 0.23 -27.52 36.03
C PHE A 84 0.69 -26.70 34.81
N PHE A 85 -0.28 -26.19 34.06
CA PHE A 85 0.01 -25.37 32.89
C PHE A 85 0.61 -24.02 33.30
N SER A 86 1.71 -23.62 32.67
CA SER A 86 2.34 -22.32 32.87
C SER A 86 2.92 -21.81 31.56
N GLU A 87 2.46 -20.64 31.11
CA GLU A 87 2.98 -19.99 29.91
C GLU A 87 4.49 -19.74 29.98
N LYS A 88 5.04 -19.51 31.18
CA LYS A 88 6.47 -19.32 31.38
C LYS A 88 7.27 -20.59 31.05
N LEU A 89 6.74 -21.77 31.41
CA LEU A 89 7.37 -23.06 31.07
C LEU A 89 7.23 -23.39 29.58
N VAL A 90 6.12 -22.99 28.94
CA VAL A 90 5.94 -23.19 27.49
C VAL A 90 7.04 -22.52 26.69
N LYS A 91 7.50 -21.32 27.12
CA LYS A 91 8.58 -20.58 26.44
C LYS A 91 9.95 -21.28 26.51
N LEU A 92 10.12 -22.25 27.41
CA LEU A 92 11.35 -23.03 27.51
C LEU A 92 11.37 -24.26 26.59
N LEU A 93 10.23 -24.67 26.03
CA LEU A 93 10.19 -25.77 25.08
C LEU A 93 10.89 -25.36 23.79
N ASN A 94 11.89 -26.14 23.39
CA ASN A 94 12.49 -25.97 22.08
C ASN A 94 11.60 -26.69 21.04
N MET A 95 10.64 -25.97 20.47
CA MET A 95 9.59 -26.48 19.56
C MET A 95 10.13 -27.17 18.28
N SER A 96 11.45 -27.29 18.12
CA SER A 96 12.09 -27.96 16.98
C SER A 96 11.76 -29.47 16.83
N ASP A 97 11.27 -30.16 17.87
CA ASP A 97 10.75 -31.53 17.77
C ASP A 97 9.21 -31.54 17.73
N ILE A 98 8.66 -32.09 16.64
CA ILE A 98 7.23 -32.32 16.37
C ILE A 98 6.53 -33.03 17.55
N ASN A 99 7.25 -33.88 18.29
CA ASN A 99 6.69 -34.57 19.47
C ASN A 99 6.38 -33.61 20.62
N SER A 100 7.17 -32.56 20.80
CA SER A 100 6.99 -31.56 21.87
C SER A 100 5.81 -30.63 21.56
N GLU A 101 5.64 -30.23 20.29
CA GLU A 101 4.50 -29.42 19.85
C GLU A 101 3.17 -30.18 20.02
N ALA A 102 3.13 -31.44 19.58
CA ALA A 102 1.95 -32.28 19.74
C ALA A 102 1.62 -32.52 21.23
N ALA A 103 2.62 -32.78 22.07
CA ALA A 103 2.44 -32.96 23.51
C ALA A 103 1.91 -31.69 24.20
N LEU A 104 2.37 -30.50 23.79
CA LEU A 104 1.90 -29.23 24.33
C LEU A 104 0.42 -28.99 24.04
N LEU A 105 -0.03 -29.27 22.81
CA LEU A 105 -1.44 -29.14 22.43
C LEU A 105 -2.34 -30.05 23.28
N LEU A 106 -1.90 -31.27 23.57
CA LEU A 106 -2.64 -32.18 24.47
C LEU A 106 -2.70 -31.69 25.91
N VAL A 107 -1.65 -31.05 26.38
CA VAL A 107 -1.65 -30.43 27.71
C VAL A 107 -2.65 -29.26 27.74
N LYS A 108 -2.66 -28.38 26.72
CA LYS A 108 -3.67 -27.31 26.61
C LYS A 108 -5.09 -27.89 26.63
N TYR A 109 -5.33 -28.95 25.87
CA TYR A 109 -6.62 -29.63 25.82
C TYR A 109 -7.06 -30.16 27.20
N LYS A 110 -6.19 -30.91 27.89
CA LYS A 110 -6.51 -31.48 29.21
C LYS A 110 -6.79 -30.42 30.28
N ASN A 111 -6.30 -29.20 30.07
CA ASN A 111 -6.53 -28.06 30.96
C ASN A 111 -7.69 -27.16 30.48
N ASN A 112 -8.48 -27.57 29.48
CA ASN A 112 -9.58 -26.79 28.89
C ASN A 112 -9.17 -25.41 28.32
N MET A 113 -7.95 -25.28 27.79
CA MET A 113 -7.40 -24.03 27.23
C MET A 113 -7.31 -24.09 25.70
N PHE A 114 -8.38 -24.52 25.03
CA PHE A 114 -8.38 -24.82 23.59
C PHE A 114 -9.23 -23.84 22.80
N ASP A 115 -8.70 -23.30 21.70
CA ASP A 115 -9.45 -22.53 20.71
C ASP A 115 -9.47 -23.22 19.31
N THR A 116 -10.20 -22.64 18.37
CA THR A 116 -10.37 -23.19 17.01
C THR A 116 -9.06 -23.17 16.22
N GLU A 117 -8.14 -22.27 16.55
CA GLU A 117 -6.83 -22.13 15.90
C GLU A 117 -5.89 -23.25 16.35
N ASP A 118 -5.90 -23.62 17.63
CA ASP A 118 -5.17 -24.78 18.18
C ASP A 118 -5.57 -26.10 17.49
N VAL A 119 -6.85 -26.26 17.10
CA VAL A 119 -7.34 -27.45 16.34
C VAL A 119 -6.73 -27.50 14.95
N LEU A 120 -6.68 -26.37 14.25
CA LEU A 120 -6.17 -26.29 12.88
C LEU A 120 -4.65 -26.47 12.84
N GLU A 121 -3.93 -25.82 13.77
CA GLU A 121 -2.49 -25.99 13.96
C GLU A 121 -2.14 -27.46 14.26
N PHE A 122 -2.92 -28.12 15.13
CA PHE A 122 -2.75 -29.55 15.40
C PHE A 122 -2.88 -30.42 14.14
N ILE A 123 -3.91 -30.19 13.32
CA ILE A 123 -4.17 -30.94 12.08
C ILE A 123 -3.03 -30.75 11.08
N GLU A 124 -2.52 -29.53 10.96
CA GLU A 124 -1.42 -29.14 10.07
C GLU A 124 -0.13 -29.90 10.46
N ILE A 125 0.29 -29.78 11.72
CA ILE A 125 1.54 -30.37 12.25
C ILE A 125 1.52 -31.90 12.15
N ASN A 126 0.37 -32.53 12.42
CA ASN A 126 0.29 -33.99 12.58
C ASN A 126 -0.19 -34.74 11.33
N LYS A 127 -0.46 -34.04 10.22
CA LYS A 127 -0.99 -34.63 8.96
C LYS A 127 -0.15 -35.80 8.44
N ASN A 128 1.16 -35.77 8.68
CA ASN A 128 2.12 -36.80 8.28
C ASN A 128 2.39 -37.83 9.39
N ALA A 129 2.48 -37.42 10.65
CA ALA A 129 2.72 -38.32 11.79
C ALA A 129 1.53 -39.25 12.10
N ILE A 130 0.29 -38.78 11.86
CA ILE A 130 -0.94 -39.59 11.95
C ILE A 130 -0.93 -40.73 10.92
N LYS A 131 -0.23 -40.56 9.78
CA LYS A 131 -0.09 -41.59 8.75
C LYS A 131 0.96 -42.64 9.10
N THR A 132 1.99 -42.30 9.87
CA THR A 132 3.16 -43.18 10.11
C THR A 132 3.12 -44.02 11.39
N LYS A 133 1.99 -44.03 12.15
CA LYS A 133 1.81 -44.81 13.41
C LYS A 133 2.88 -44.55 14.50
N GLN A 134 3.62 -43.45 14.40
CA GLN A 134 4.75 -43.15 15.28
C GLN A 134 4.32 -42.55 16.64
N ILE A 135 3.06 -42.16 16.77
CA ILE A 135 2.45 -41.59 17.98
C ILE A 135 1.66 -42.68 18.73
N ARG A 136 1.70 -42.68 20.07
CA ARG A 136 0.90 -43.59 20.93
C ARG A 136 -0.57 -43.58 20.50
N LYS A 137 -1.14 -44.77 20.26
CA LYS A 137 -2.52 -44.95 19.76
C LYS A 137 -3.59 -44.23 20.59
N ASP A 138 -3.39 -44.16 21.90
CA ASP A 138 -4.33 -43.52 22.83
C ASP A 138 -4.44 -42.02 22.57
N LEU A 139 -3.31 -41.38 22.23
CA LEU A 139 -3.22 -39.98 21.87
C LEU A 139 -4.02 -39.66 20.61
N ILE A 140 -3.82 -40.47 19.57
CA ILE A 140 -4.52 -40.31 18.28
C ILE A 140 -6.03 -40.47 18.47
N LYS A 141 -6.47 -41.36 19.37
CA LYS A 141 -7.88 -41.58 19.65
C LYS A 141 -8.53 -40.37 20.31
N GLU A 142 -7.85 -39.79 21.31
CA GLU A 142 -8.31 -38.59 22.01
C GLU A 142 -8.35 -37.38 21.06
N LEU A 143 -7.32 -37.21 20.23
CA LEU A 143 -7.21 -36.13 19.22
C LEU A 143 -8.27 -36.23 18.11
N LYS A 144 -8.59 -37.46 17.66
CA LYS A 144 -9.69 -37.68 16.69
C LYS A 144 -11.05 -37.31 17.27
N HIS A 145 -11.27 -37.54 18.56
CA HIS A 145 -12.54 -37.22 19.19
C HIS A 145 -12.75 -35.70 19.25
N ILE A 146 -11.70 -34.94 19.58
CA ILE A 146 -11.71 -33.47 19.60
C ILE A 146 -12.08 -32.92 18.23
N PHE A 147 -11.38 -33.38 17.18
CA PHE A 147 -11.63 -32.94 15.81
C PHE A 147 -13.08 -33.15 15.37
N LEU A 148 -13.65 -34.32 15.65
CA LEU A 148 -15.03 -34.64 15.25
C LEU A 148 -16.05 -33.75 15.96
N LYS A 149 -15.85 -33.49 17.26
CA LYS A 149 -16.75 -32.64 18.04
C LYS A 149 -16.72 -31.17 17.56
N SER A 150 -15.54 -30.60 17.36
CA SER A 150 -15.40 -29.21 16.89
C SER A 150 -15.92 -29.02 15.47
N LYS A 151 -15.78 -30.03 14.60
CA LYS A 151 -16.35 -30.01 13.26
C LYS A 151 -17.88 -30.01 13.28
N GLU A 152 -18.50 -30.81 14.14
CA GLU A 152 -19.97 -30.83 14.29
C GLU A 152 -20.54 -29.51 14.82
N GLU A 153 -19.80 -28.80 15.66
CA GLU A 153 -20.20 -27.46 16.14
C GLU A 153 -20.05 -26.40 15.04
N TYR A 154 -18.95 -26.43 14.29
CA TYR A 154 -18.70 -25.52 13.16
C TYR A 154 -19.71 -25.70 12.00
N ASP A 155 -20.06 -26.94 11.67
CA ASP A 155 -20.99 -27.26 10.59
C ASP A 155 -22.46 -26.87 10.93
N LYS A 156 -22.79 -26.66 12.22
CA LYS A 156 -24.12 -26.21 12.67
C LYS A 156 -24.35 -24.70 12.51
N GLU A 157 -23.29 -23.89 12.52
CA GLU A 157 -23.40 -22.42 12.44
C GLU A 157 -23.37 -21.89 10.99
N ASN A 158 -22.92 -22.69 10.01
CA ASN A 158 -22.71 -22.27 8.62
C ASN A 158 -23.54 -23.08 7.60
N ILE A 159 -24.87 -23.10 7.77
CA ILE A 159 -25.75 -23.79 6.80
C ILE A 159 -25.78 -22.98 5.49
N ILE A 160 -25.23 -23.56 4.43
CA ILE A 160 -25.45 -23.14 3.04
C ILE A 160 -26.97 -23.14 2.80
N GLU A 161 -27.58 -21.98 2.54
CA GLU A 161 -29.02 -21.92 2.27
C GLU A 161 -29.34 -22.77 1.03
N THR A 162 -30.23 -23.75 1.21
CA THR A 162 -30.73 -24.61 0.13
C THR A 162 -31.98 -24.03 -0.52
N SER A 163 -32.17 -22.71 -0.49
CA SER A 163 -33.37 -22.03 -1.00
C SER A 163 -33.62 -22.29 -2.50
N PHE A 164 -32.60 -22.73 -3.27
CA PHE A 164 -32.73 -23.06 -4.70
C PHE A 164 -32.95 -24.56 -4.99
N LYS A 165 -33.46 -25.36 -4.04
CA LYS A 165 -33.49 -26.84 -4.12
C LYS A 165 -34.24 -27.44 -5.33
N ASN A 166 -35.06 -26.69 -6.06
CA ASN A 166 -35.77 -27.17 -7.26
C ASN A 166 -35.68 -26.21 -8.46
N TYR A 167 -34.78 -25.23 -8.41
CA TYR A 167 -34.72 -24.12 -9.37
C TYR A 167 -34.43 -24.58 -10.82
N PHE A 168 -33.62 -25.64 -10.96
CA PHE A 168 -33.29 -26.23 -12.26
C PHE A 168 -34.49 -26.90 -12.94
N GLU A 169 -35.48 -27.41 -12.19
CA GLU A 169 -36.65 -28.09 -12.78
C GLU A 169 -37.73 -27.14 -13.27
N GLU A 170 -38.00 -26.07 -12.52
CA GLU A 170 -39.01 -25.09 -12.90
C GLU A 170 -38.62 -24.36 -14.20
N LYS A 171 -37.32 -24.08 -14.38
CA LYS A 171 -36.80 -23.38 -15.56
C LYS A 171 -36.62 -24.28 -16.78
N ILE A 172 -36.35 -25.58 -16.63
CA ILE A 172 -36.29 -26.53 -17.76
C ILE A 172 -37.67 -26.78 -18.37
N LYS A 173 -38.76 -26.71 -17.58
CA LYS A 173 -40.13 -26.83 -18.09
C LYS A 173 -40.57 -25.64 -18.94
N ILE A 174 -39.97 -24.46 -18.72
CA ILE A 174 -40.15 -23.30 -19.58
C ILE A 174 -39.28 -23.57 -20.82
N ASN A 175 -39.90 -23.67 -22.00
CA ASN A 175 -39.26 -23.89 -23.31
C ASN A 175 -38.28 -22.75 -23.66
N LEU A 176 -37.16 -22.65 -22.94
CA LEU A 176 -36.07 -21.76 -23.27
C LEU A 176 -35.28 -22.41 -24.40
N ILE A 177 -35.77 -22.04 -25.59
CA ILE A 177 -35.10 -21.94 -26.87
C ILE A 177 -35.10 -23.25 -27.66
N SER A 178 -35.96 -23.27 -28.68
CA SER A 178 -36.08 -24.31 -29.72
C SER A 178 -34.79 -24.56 -30.53
N ASP A 179 -33.74 -23.77 -30.28
CA ASP A 179 -32.40 -23.97 -30.83
C ASP A 179 -31.31 -23.79 -29.75
N LYS A 180 -31.23 -24.76 -28.82
CA LYS A 180 -30.17 -24.86 -27.79
C LYS A 180 -28.76 -24.68 -28.38
N LYS A 181 -28.52 -25.17 -29.60
CA LYS A 181 -27.22 -25.06 -30.27
C LYS A 181 -26.93 -23.62 -30.69
N TYR A 182 -27.90 -22.91 -31.24
CA TYR A 182 -27.76 -21.51 -31.61
C TYR A 182 -27.54 -20.60 -30.39
N PHE A 183 -28.27 -20.81 -29.30
CA PHE A 183 -28.10 -20.00 -28.09
C PHE A 183 -26.74 -20.21 -27.43
N VAL A 184 -26.32 -21.46 -27.23
CA VAL A 184 -25.00 -21.77 -26.68
C VAL A 184 -23.91 -21.23 -27.59
N LYS A 185 -24.05 -21.38 -28.91
CA LYS A 185 -23.12 -20.77 -29.87
C LYS A 185 -23.11 -19.25 -29.76
N LYS A 186 -24.25 -18.60 -29.53
CA LYS A 186 -24.38 -17.15 -29.34
C LYS A 186 -23.78 -16.69 -28.01
N VAL A 187 -24.00 -17.40 -26.90
CA VAL A 187 -23.40 -17.10 -25.59
C VAL A 187 -21.89 -17.34 -25.61
N LEU A 188 -21.42 -18.42 -26.25
CA LEU A 188 -19.98 -18.66 -26.46
C LEU A 188 -19.37 -17.63 -27.44
N MET A 189 -20.11 -17.20 -28.47
CA MET A 189 -19.70 -16.08 -29.34
C MET A 189 -19.62 -14.77 -28.56
N LEU A 190 -20.62 -14.47 -27.73
CA LEU A 190 -20.66 -13.27 -26.90
C LEU A 190 -19.58 -13.32 -25.83
N LYS A 191 -19.32 -14.47 -25.20
CA LYS A 191 -18.15 -14.71 -24.32
C LYS A 191 -16.84 -14.40 -25.06
N ASN A 192 -16.70 -14.91 -26.28
CA ASN A 192 -15.48 -14.71 -27.07
C ASN A 192 -15.33 -13.29 -27.64
N ASN A 193 -16.43 -12.54 -27.82
CA ASN A 193 -16.45 -11.23 -28.45
C ASN A 193 -16.59 -10.05 -27.47
N THR A 194 -17.16 -10.28 -26.29
CA THR A 194 -17.55 -9.26 -25.30
C THR A 194 -17.59 -9.86 -23.89
N TRP A 195 -16.43 -9.94 -23.22
CA TRP A 195 -16.38 -10.31 -21.78
C TRP A 195 -17.07 -9.25 -20.88
N ASN A 196 -17.30 -8.06 -21.42
CA ASN A 196 -17.72 -6.86 -20.68
C ASN A 196 -19.23 -6.59 -20.83
N ASP A 197 -19.94 -7.43 -21.58
CA ASP A 197 -21.40 -7.37 -21.65
C ASP A 197 -21.98 -8.17 -20.49
N PHE A 198 -22.33 -7.47 -19.40
CA PHE A 198 -22.91 -8.06 -18.19
C PHE A 198 -24.16 -8.87 -18.46
N SER A 199 -24.84 -8.65 -19.59
CA SER A 199 -25.98 -9.48 -19.98
C SER A 199 -25.55 -10.93 -20.22
N VAL A 200 -24.30 -11.22 -20.61
CA VAL A 200 -23.74 -12.59 -20.78
C VAL A 200 -23.66 -13.36 -19.45
N TYR A 201 -23.54 -12.65 -18.33
CA TYR A 201 -23.57 -13.19 -16.97
C TYR A 201 -24.95 -13.07 -16.32
N SER A 202 -25.99 -12.71 -17.09
CA SER A 202 -27.35 -12.75 -16.59
C SER A 202 -27.68 -14.16 -16.11
N GLU A 203 -28.53 -14.23 -15.10
CA GLU A 203 -29.06 -15.47 -14.57
C GLU A 203 -29.54 -16.41 -15.69
N GLU A 204 -30.20 -15.88 -16.73
CA GLU A 204 -30.70 -16.65 -17.87
C GLU A 204 -29.58 -17.29 -18.71
N ASN A 205 -28.50 -16.55 -18.97
CA ASN A 205 -27.35 -17.06 -19.73
C ASN A 205 -26.54 -18.08 -18.92
N LEU A 206 -26.37 -17.84 -17.63
CA LEU A 206 -25.72 -18.74 -16.68
C LEU A 206 -26.47 -20.06 -16.51
N LEU A 207 -27.79 -19.98 -16.33
CA LEU A 207 -28.67 -21.15 -16.32
C LEU A 207 -28.52 -21.94 -17.61
N SER A 208 -28.51 -21.25 -18.75
CA SER A 208 -28.37 -21.91 -20.06
C SER A 208 -27.01 -22.58 -20.26
N LEU A 209 -25.93 -21.99 -19.76
CA LEU A 209 -24.59 -22.59 -19.78
C LEU A 209 -24.50 -23.81 -18.85
N ILE A 210 -25.03 -23.69 -17.62
CA ILE A 210 -25.06 -24.80 -16.66
C ILE A 210 -25.93 -25.94 -17.17
N VAL A 211 -27.10 -25.65 -17.76
CA VAL A 211 -27.98 -26.64 -18.41
C VAL A 211 -27.34 -27.27 -19.65
N HIS A 212 -26.44 -26.56 -20.35
CA HIS A 212 -25.71 -27.11 -21.48
C HIS A 212 -24.57 -28.05 -21.06
N GLU A 213 -23.78 -27.64 -20.06
CA GLU A 213 -22.60 -28.40 -19.62
C GLU A 213 -22.98 -29.55 -18.66
N CYS A 214 -24.03 -29.40 -17.86
CA CYS A 214 -24.46 -30.42 -16.91
C CYS A 214 -25.49 -31.36 -17.53
N LYS A 215 -25.13 -32.65 -17.64
CA LYS A 215 -26.02 -33.69 -18.18
C LYS A 215 -27.03 -34.21 -17.15
N ASP A 216 -26.79 -33.99 -15.86
CA ASP A 216 -27.65 -34.49 -14.78
C ASP A 216 -28.20 -33.36 -13.88
N LYS A 217 -29.45 -33.54 -13.46
CA LYS A 217 -30.24 -32.60 -12.66
C LYS A 217 -29.60 -32.28 -11.30
N VAL A 218 -28.95 -33.27 -10.69
CA VAL A 218 -28.44 -33.16 -9.32
C VAL A 218 -27.21 -32.25 -9.32
N THR A 219 -26.31 -32.44 -10.29
CA THR A 219 -25.12 -31.60 -10.47
C THR A 219 -25.49 -30.17 -10.86
N GLY A 220 -26.44 -29.99 -11.79
CA GLY A 220 -26.88 -28.64 -12.20
C GLY A 220 -27.44 -27.81 -11.05
N ASN A 221 -28.33 -28.39 -10.23
CA ASN A 221 -28.85 -27.72 -9.03
C ASN A 221 -27.75 -27.42 -8.01
N LYS A 222 -26.80 -28.35 -7.80
CA LYS A 222 -25.69 -28.15 -6.86
C LYS A 222 -24.81 -26.97 -7.29
N LEU A 223 -24.48 -26.87 -8.58
CA LEU A 223 -23.64 -25.79 -9.11
C LEU A 223 -24.32 -24.41 -9.04
N LEU A 224 -25.61 -24.34 -9.35
CA LEU A 224 -26.39 -23.10 -9.20
C LEU A 224 -26.44 -22.64 -7.74
N ASN A 225 -26.72 -23.57 -6.81
CA ASN A 225 -26.73 -23.26 -5.38
C ASN A 225 -25.37 -22.72 -4.92
N LEU A 226 -24.28 -23.37 -5.30
CA LEU A 226 -22.93 -22.90 -4.95
C LEU A 226 -22.65 -21.53 -5.57
N PHE A 227 -23.09 -21.27 -6.80
CA PHE A 227 -22.79 -20.02 -7.48
C PHE A 227 -23.53 -18.84 -6.82
N PHE A 228 -24.83 -18.99 -6.57
CA PHE A 228 -25.64 -17.95 -5.93
C PHE A 228 -25.23 -17.72 -4.48
N ASN A 229 -24.95 -18.79 -3.71
CA ASN A 229 -24.40 -18.62 -2.37
C ASN A 229 -23.03 -17.94 -2.41
N GLY A 230 -22.17 -18.24 -3.38
CA GLY A 230 -20.90 -17.55 -3.56
C GLY A 230 -21.05 -16.05 -3.82
N LEU A 231 -22.02 -15.65 -4.65
CA LEU A 231 -22.33 -14.24 -4.88
C LEU A 231 -22.93 -13.56 -3.64
N ASP A 232 -23.82 -14.23 -2.92
CA ASP A 232 -24.44 -13.70 -1.73
C ASP A 232 -23.44 -13.57 -0.56
N PHE A 233 -22.49 -14.50 -0.45
CA PHE A 233 -21.36 -14.34 0.47
C PHE A 233 -20.47 -13.14 0.09
N ILE A 234 -20.30 -12.84 -1.20
CA ILE A 234 -19.60 -11.60 -1.61
C ILE A 234 -20.38 -10.35 -1.18
N THR A 235 -21.70 -10.30 -1.39
CA THR A 235 -22.52 -9.13 -1.02
C THR A 235 -22.53 -8.90 0.49
N ARG A 236 -22.45 -9.97 1.29
CA ARG A 236 -22.32 -9.95 2.76
C ARG A 236 -20.89 -9.79 3.30
N ASN A 237 -19.89 -9.70 2.42
CA ASN A 237 -18.47 -9.60 2.77
C ASN A 237 -17.90 -10.86 3.50
N GLU A 238 -18.50 -12.02 3.31
CA GLU A 238 -18.10 -13.34 3.83
C GLU A 238 -17.18 -14.08 2.84
N ILE A 239 -16.03 -13.49 2.54
CA ILE A 239 -15.19 -13.87 1.40
C ILE A 239 -14.69 -15.33 1.44
N SER A 240 -14.38 -15.87 2.63
CA SER A 240 -13.95 -17.27 2.78
C SER A 240 -15.03 -18.25 2.29
N ASN A 241 -16.28 -17.98 2.65
CA ASN A 241 -17.43 -18.79 2.26
C ASN A 241 -17.70 -18.68 0.75
N ALA A 242 -17.52 -17.48 0.18
CA ALA A 242 -17.60 -17.28 -1.27
C ALA A 242 -16.55 -18.09 -2.03
N ILE A 243 -15.29 -18.05 -1.60
CA ILE A 243 -14.19 -18.80 -2.21
C ILE A 243 -14.45 -20.30 -2.11
N PHE A 244 -14.95 -20.79 -0.97
CA PHE A 244 -15.30 -22.18 -0.80
C PHE A 244 -16.38 -22.62 -1.81
N CYS A 245 -17.46 -21.84 -1.93
CA CYS A 245 -18.52 -22.12 -2.89
C CYS A 245 -17.98 -22.16 -4.33
N PHE A 246 -17.14 -21.20 -4.70
CA PHE A 246 -16.57 -21.12 -6.02
C PHE A 246 -15.51 -22.21 -6.30
N HIS A 247 -14.79 -22.64 -5.28
CA HIS A 247 -13.87 -23.76 -5.34
C HIS A 247 -14.60 -25.09 -5.60
N GLU A 248 -15.72 -25.33 -4.92
CA GLU A 248 -16.55 -26.51 -5.13
C GLU A 248 -17.12 -26.58 -6.55
N ILE A 249 -17.42 -25.44 -7.17
CA ILE A 249 -17.78 -25.37 -8.60
C ILE A 249 -16.57 -25.76 -9.46
N GLY A 250 -15.41 -25.13 -9.24
CA GLY A 250 -14.19 -25.39 -10.01
C GLY A 250 -13.71 -26.86 -9.98
N LYS A 251 -13.96 -27.57 -8.87
CA LYS A 251 -13.66 -29.02 -8.75
C LYS A 251 -14.40 -29.88 -9.77
N THR A 252 -15.56 -29.42 -10.24
CA THR A 252 -16.37 -30.19 -11.19
C THR A 252 -15.77 -30.21 -12.60
N ARG A 253 -14.69 -29.44 -12.87
CA ARG A 253 -14.07 -29.21 -14.20
C ARG A 253 -14.99 -28.51 -15.21
N PHE A 254 -16.30 -28.52 -14.99
CA PHE A 254 -17.28 -27.68 -15.68
C PHE A 254 -17.10 -26.23 -15.22
N LEU A 255 -17.26 -25.26 -16.13
CA LEU A 255 -17.21 -23.83 -15.83
C LEU A 255 -15.87 -23.31 -15.24
N SER A 256 -14.76 -24.05 -15.26
CA SER A 256 -13.50 -23.60 -14.64
C SER A 256 -12.98 -22.26 -15.19
N GLU A 257 -13.16 -22.01 -16.49
CA GLU A 257 -12.87 -20.70 -17.10
C GLU A 257 -13.82 -19.61 -16.58
N PHE A 258 -15.11 -19.91 -16.50
CA PHE A 258 -16.13 -18.99 -15.99
C PHE A 258 -15.92 -18.64 -14.52
N MET A 259 -15.37 -19.57 -13.74
CA MET A 259 -14.98 -19.36 -12.34
C MET A 259 -13.73 -18.50 -12.19
N MET A 260 -12.76 -18.67 -13.09
CA MET A 260 -11.60 -17.76 -13.17
C MET A 260 -12.06 -16.36 -13.57
N ASP A 261 -13.08 -16.25 -14.44
CA ASP A 261 -13.70 -14.99 -14.80
C ASP A 261 -14.49 -14.39 -13.64
N GLY A 262 -15.20 -15.21 -12.86
CA GLY A 262 -15.93 -14.83 -11.64
C GLY A 262 -15.04 -14.39 -10.47
N LEU A 263 -13.87 -15.03 -10.29
CA LEU A 263 -12.85 -14.60 -9.33
C LEU A 263 -12.14 -13.32 -9.80
N SER A 264 -11.92 -13.19 -11.12
CA SER A 264 -11.45 -11.94 -11.72
C SER A 264 -12.49 -10.83 -11.57
N PHE A 265 -13.78 -11.16 -11.63
CA PHE A 265 -14.90 -10.27 -11.35
C PHE A 265 -14.95 -9.88 -9.86
N ALA A 266 -14.77 -10.80 -8.91
CA ALA A 266 -14.65 -10.47 -7.48
C ALA A 266 -13.46 -9.52 -7.20
N TYR A 267 -12.33 -9.74 -7.89
CA TYR A 267 -11.15 -8.86 -7.90
C TYR A 267 -11.47 -7.46 -8.46
N ILE A 268 -12.29 -7.36 -9.51
CA ILE A 268 -12.69 -6.09 -10.15
C ILE A 268 -13.79 -5.36 -9.36
N CYS A 269 -14.67 -6.09 -8.68
CA CYS A 269 -15.92 -5.53 -8.17
C CYS A 269 -15.87 -4.98 -6.75
N LYS A 270 -14.87 -5.30 -5.90
CA LYS A 270 -14.79 -4.67 -4.54
C LYS A 270 -13.56 -4.97 -3.66
N LEU A 271 -12.60 -5.79 -4.06
CA LEU A 271 -11.53 -6.20 -3.14
C LEU A 271 -10.45 -5.11 -2.98
N LYS A 272 -10.15 -4.73 -1.74
CA LYS A 272 -8.99 -3.89 -1.42
C LYS A 272 -7.71 -4.65 -1.78
N PHE A 273 -6.64 -3.90 -2.04
CA PHE A 273 -5.32 -4.44 -2.42
C PHE A 273 -4.88 -5.66 -1.58
N LYS A 274 -5.00 -5.57 -0.25
CA LYS A 274 -4.60 -6.65 0.68
C LYS A 274 -5.52 -7.88 0.64
N GLU A 275 -6.79 -7.68 0.35
CA GLU A 275 -7.77 -8.78 0.24
C GLU A 275 -7.51 -9.55 -1.07
N SER A 276 -7.13 -8.84 -2.14
CA SER A 276 -6.70 -9.46 -3.40
C SER A 276 -5.41 -10.26 -3.26
N GLU A 277 -4.41 -9.73 -2.54
CA GLU A 277 -3.17 -10.43 -2.22
C GLU A 277 -3.42 -11.72 -1.42
N TYR A 278 -4.22 -11.63 -0.35
CA TYR A 278 -4.61 -12.77 0.47
C TYR A 278 -5.34 -13.86 -0.32
N ILE A 279 -6.27 -13.48 -1.21
CA ILE A 279 -7.03 -14.44 -2.02
C ILE A 279 -6.10 -15.18 -2.99
N ILE A 280 -5.15 -14.48 -3.60
CA ILE A 280 -4.20 -15.08 -4.53
C ILE A 280 -3.21 -15.98 -3.78
N GLU A 281 -2.77 -15.59 -2.58
CA GLU A 281 -1.99 -16.43 -1.67
C GLU A 281 -2.75 -17.72 -1.32
N LYS A 282 -4.04 -17.62 -0.97
CA LYS A 282 -4.87 -18.80 -0.68
C LYS A 282 -5.10 -19.67 -1.93
N CYS A 283 -5.31 -19.08 -3.10
CA CYS A 283 -5.37 -19.82 -4.36
C CYS A 283 -4.05 -20.54 -4.68
N LEU A 284 -2.91 -19.95 -4.31
CA LEU A 284 -1.57 -20.55 -4.47
C LEU A 284 -1.31 -21.70 -3.51
N GLU A 285 -1.68 -21.54 -2.25
CA GLU A 285 -1.59 -22.58 -1.23
C GLU A 285 -2.40 -23.82 -1.62
N ILE A 286 -3.59 -23.61 -2.21
CA ILE A 286 -4.49 -24.70 -2.56
C ILE A 286 -4.08 -25.42 -3.86
N HIS A 287 -3.63 -24.69 -4.89
CA HIS A 287 -3.49 -25.26 -6.25
C HIS A 287 -2.08 -25.20 -6.85
N ASN A 288 -1.12 -24.52 -6.23
CA ASN A 288 0.26 -24.34 -6.71
C ASN A 288 0.37 -23.93 -8.19
N LEU A 289 -0.59 -23.16 -8.69
CA LEU A 289 -0.67 -22.77 -10.10
C LEU A 289 0.28 -21.61 -10.40
N TRP A 290 1.13 -21.82 -11.41
CA TRP A 290 2.13 -20.86 -11.86
C TRP A 290 1.54 -19.47 -12.24
N TYR A 291 0.29 -19.45 -12.74
CA TYR A 291 -0.43 -18.22 -13.05
C TYR A 291 -0.64 -17.32 -11.83
N PHE A 292 -1.15 -17.87 -10.71
CA PHE A 292 -1.35 -17.10 -9.48
C PHE A 292 -0.01 -16.69 -8.83
N LYS A 293 1.06 -17.45 -9.07
CA LYS A 293 2.42 -17.15 -8.56
C LYS A 293 2.98 -15.91 -9.24
N ASN A 294 2.79 -15.82 -10.55
CA ASN A 294 3.16 -14.65 -11.32
C ASN A 294 2.26 -13.45 -11.01
N LEU A 295 0.97 -13.67 -10.79
CA LEU A 295 0.01 -12.62 -10.41
C LEU A 295 0.30 -12.08 -9.01
N LEU A 296 0.60 -12.94 -8.03
CA LEU A 296 0.99 -12.54 -6.67
C LEU A 296 2.32 -11.81 -6.67
N ALA A 297 3.33 -12.32 -7.36
CA ALA A 297 4.63 -11.67 -7.46
C ALA A 297 4.54 -10.29 -8.14
N PHE A 298 3.63 -10.16 -9.12
CA PHE A 298 3.29 -8.90 -9.76
C PHE A 298 2.59 -7.94 -8.77
N ILE A 299 1.61 -8.42 -8.01
CA ILE A 299 0.85 -7.65 -7.02
C ILE A 299 1.72 -7.23 -5.83
N GLN A 300 2.52 -8.12 -5.23
CA GLN A 300 3.44 -7.84 -4.13
C GLN A 300 4.52 -6.82 -4.51
N ARG A 301 5.07 -6.89 -5.74
CA ARG A 301 6.01 -5.89 -6.25
C ARG A 301 5.34 -4.58 -6.66
N ILE A 302 4.05 -4.60 -6.95
CA ILE A 302 3.25 -3.39 -7.10
C ILE A 302 2.98 -2.77 -5.72
N ALA A 303 2.56 -3.56 -4.72
CA ALA A 303 2.32 -3.17 -3.32
C ALA A 303 3.43 -2.34 -2.70
N GLY A 304 4.68 -2.80 -2.89
CA GLY A 304 5.86 -2.18 -2.29
C GLY A 304 6.22 -0.83 -2.91
N PHE A 305 5.69 -0.49 -4.09
CA PHE A 305 6.09 0.67 -4.88
C PHE A 305 4.92 1.57 -5.35
N ILE A 306 3.68 1.11 -5.21
CA ILE A 306 2.47 1.81 -5.63
C ILE A 306 1.76 2.37 -4.40
N ASN A 307 1.89 3.68 -4.30
CA ASN A 307 0.99 4.51 -3.52
C ASN A 307 -0.45 4.33 -4.06
N THR A 308 -1.45 4.37 -3.18
CA THR A 308 -2.91 4.47 -3.46
C THR A 308 -3.30 5.44 -4.58
N PHE A 309 -2.39 6.31 -5.03
CA PHE A 309 -2.56 7.30 -6.11
C PHE A 309 -1.98 6.90 -7.50
N SER A 310 -1.59 5.64 -7.73
CA SER A 310 -1.00 5.24 -9.02
C SER A 310 -2.04 4.61 -9.96
N PHE A 311 -2.18 5.18 -11.17
CA PHE A 311 -2.88 4.52 -12.27
C PHE A 311 -1.93 3.46 -12.87
N ILE A 312 -2.34 2.19 -12.84
CA ILE A 312 -1.64 1.12 -13.55
C ILE A 312 -2.37 0.92 -14.87
N SER A 313 -1.75 1.33 -15.98
CA SER A 313 -2.17 0.94 -17.32
C SER A 313 -1.32 -0.25 -17.75
N LEU A 314 -1.95 -1.42 -17.92
CA LEU A 314 -1.30 -2.60 -18.49
C LEU A 314 -1.70 -2.70 -19.95
N ASP A 315 -0.75 -2.43 -20.84
CA ASP A 315 -0.95 -2.55 -22.27
C ASP A 315 -0.50 -3.94 -22.75
N PHE A 316 -1.46 -4.87 -22.91
CA PHE A 316 -1.22 -6.25 -23.34
C PHE A 316 -1.18 -6.39 -24.86
N ASN A 317 -0.50 -5.46 -25.55
CA ASN A 317 -0.69 -5.29 -26.98
C ASN A 317 -0.29 -6.49 -27.86
N ASN A 318 0.41 -7.51 -27.32
CA ASN A 318 0.86 -8.69 -28.07
C ASN A 318 0.62 -10.07 -27.37
N LEU A 319 -0.28 -10.15 -26.38
CA LEU A 319 -0.73 -11.45 -25.86
C LEU A 319 -1.99 -11.92 -26.62
N PRO A 320 -2.12 -13.20 -26.99
CA PRO A 320 -3.37 -13.78 -27.52
C PRO A 320 -4.42 -13.99 -26.41
N LEU A 321 -4.36 -13.22 -25.33
CA LEU A 321 -5.45 -13.07 -24.39
C LEU A 321 -6.26 -11.86 -24.86
N CYS A 322 -7.50 -12.10 -25.25
CA CYS A 322 -8.44 -11.13 -25.80
C CYS A 322 -8.90 -10.12 -24.73
N LEU A 323 -7.98 -9.40 -24.10
CA LEU A 323 -8.23 -8.29 -23.17
C LEU A 323 -8.13 -6.93 -23.89
N LYS A 324 -8.13 -6.93 -25.22
CA LYS A 324 -7.89 -5.74 -26.05
C LYS A 324 -9.08 -4.78 -26.14
N LYS A 325 -10.21 -5.06 -25.49
CA LYS A 325 -11.40 -4.22 -25.59
C LYS A 325 -12.06 -3.99 -24.23
N GLN A 326 -11.98 -2.73 -23.81
CA GLN A 326 -12.75 -2.06 -22.76
C GLN A 326 -12.25 -2.22 -21.32
N PHE A 327 -11.30 -1.36 -20.96
CA PHE A 327 -11.40 -0.65 -19.69
C PHE A 327 -12.50 0.42 -19.84
N VAL A 328 -13.77 0.02 -19.70
CA VAL A 328 -14.82 0.99 -19.34
C VAL A 328 -14.95 0.88 -17.84
N LEU A 329 -14.25 1.81 -17.19
CA LEU A 329 -14.26 2.02 -15.74
C LEU A 329 -15.70 2.20 -15.26
N ASN A 330 -16.02 1.54 -14.14
CA ASN A 330 -17.25 1.71 -13.37
C ASN A 330 -17.67 3.18 -13.29
N LYS A 331 -18.97 3.45 -13.43
CA LYS A 331 -19.60 4.72 -13.07
C LYS A 331 -19.22 5.09 -11.64
N ASN A 332 -18.12 5.80 -11.46
CA ASN A 332 -17.79 6.37 -10.17
C ASN A 332 -18.79 7.48 -9.90
N ILE A 333 -19.78 7.18 -9.07
CA ILE A 333 -20.67 8.20 -8.51
C ILE A 333 -19.78 9.10 -7.63
N PRO A 334 -20.09 10.39 -7.42
CA PRO A 334 -19.39 11.24 -6.45
C PRO A 334 -19.01 10.53 -5.14
N GLU A 335 -19.86 9.60 -4.67
CA GLU A 335 -19.61 8.75 -3.50
C GLU A 335 -18.33 7.90 -3.60
N ASP A 336 -18.02 7.31 -4.75
CA ASP A 336 -16.81 6.50 -4.94
C ASP A 336 -15.53 7.34 -4.82
N ILE A 337 -15.58 8.57 -5.36
CA ILE A 337 -14.47 9.53 -5.29
C ILE A 337 -14.28 10.05 -3.86
N ILE A 338 -15.39 10.30 -3.16
CA ILE A 338 -15.39 10.69 -1.75
C ILE A 338 -14.77 9.56 -0.92
N ASN A 339 -15.31 8.35 -1.01
CA ASN A 339 -14.89 7.19 -0.23
C ASN A 339 -13.43 6.76 -0.50
N LYS A 340 -12.90 7.08 -1.69
CA LYS A 340 -11.50 6.81 -2.04
C LYS A 340 -10.51 7.67 -1.24
N ASN A 341 -10.83 8.95 -1.01
CA ASN A 341 -9.87 9.92 -0.47
C ASN A 341 -10.23 10.46 0.92
N THR A 342 -11.45 10.20 1.39
CA THR A 342 -11.96 10.65 2.69
C THR A 342 -13.25 9.89 3.05
N THR A 343 -13.97 10.30 4.10
CA THR A 343 -15.28 9.76 4.45
C THR A 343 -16.38 10.80 4.24
N ILE A 344 -17.60 10.35 3.94
CA ILE A 344 -18.78 11.24 3.86
C ILE A 344 -18.92 12.07 5.15
N GLU A 345 -18.71 11.44 6.30
CA GLU A 345 -18.74 12.11 7.61
C GLU A 345 -17.70 13.24 7.68
N PHE A 346 -16.45 12.99 7.24
CA PHE A 346 -15.41 14.01 7.22
C PHE A 346 -15.80 15.18 6.29
N VAL A 347 -16.30 14.89 5.09
CA VAL A 347 -16.76 15.92 4.14
C VAL A 347 -17.84 16.79 4.77
N GLN A 348 -18.89 16.18 5.33
CA GLN A 348 -20.00 16.89 5.95
C GLN A 348 -19.53 17.75 7.14
N LYS A 349 -18.63 17.20 7.97
CA LYS A 349 -18.16 17.85 9.19
C LYS A 349 -17.17 18.98 8.91
N HIS A 350 -16.26 18.81 7.96
CA HIS A 350 -15.09 19.68 7.81
C HIS A 350 -15.01 20.45 6.49
N LEU A 351 -15.56 19.92 5.39
CA LEU A 351 -15.34 20.50 4.06
C LEU A 351 -16.55 21.25 3.53
N TYR A 352 -17.73 20.61 3.56
CA TYR A 352 -18.95 21.14 2.98
C TYR A 352 -19.31 22.50 3.58
N LYS A 353 -19.49 23.51 2.72
CA LYS A 353 -19.74 24.92 3.08
C LYS A 353 -18.68 25.57 3.99
N LYS A 354 -17.51 24.95 4.19
CA LYS A 354 -16.46 25.43 5.10
C LYS A 354 -15.12 25.65 4.41
N ILE A 355 -14.71 24.73 3.53
CA ILE A 355 -13.38 24.71 2.92
C ILE A 355 -13.51 24.51 1.41
N HIS A 356 -12.83 25.35 0.63
CA HIS A 356 -12.76 25.21 -0.82
C HIS A 356 -11.68 24.19 -1.20
N LEU A 357 -12.02 22.89 -1.13
CA LEU A 357 -11.18 21.81 -1.64
C LEU A 357 -11.67 21.41 -3.05
N LEU A 358 -10.77 21.53 -4.03
CA LEU A 358 -10.98 21.10 -5.41
C LEU A 358 -10.19 19.82 -5.67
N HIS A 359 -10.87 18.78 -6.15
CA HIS A 359 -10.24 17.50 -6.46
C HIS A 359 -10.28 17.22 -7.96
N PHE A 360 -9.11 17.22 -8.57
CA PHE A 360 -8.94 16.93 -10.00
C PHE A 360 -8.58 15.48 -10.23
N TYR A 361 -9.35 14.80 -11.07
CA TYR A 361 -9.19 13.39 -11.38
C TYR A 361 -9.50 13.11 -12.85
N ILE A 362 -9.03 11.96 -13.34
CA ILE A 362 -9.32 11.48 -14.69
C ILE A 362 -10.35 10.36 -14.58
N TYR A 363 -11.42 10.47 -15.35
CA TYR A 363 -12.48 9.46 -15.42
C TYR A 363 -12.99 9.36 -16.86
N ASP A 364 -13.16 8.13 -17.38
CA ASP A 364 -13.58 7.88 -18.76
C ASP A 364 -12.81 8.71 -19.81
N ASN A 365 -11.49 8.75 -19.65
CA ASN A 365 -10.59 9.58 -20.46
C ASN A 365 -10.92 11.08 -20.48
N SER A 366 -11.80 11.59 -19.62
CA SER A 366 -12.07 13.01 -19.40
C SER A 366 -11.40 13.49 -18.11
N ILE A 367 -11.13 14.78 -18.00
CA ILE A 367 -10.64 15.40 -16.76
C ILE A 367 -11.81 16.08 -16.07
N TYR A 368 -11.97 15.79 -14.79
CA TYR A 368 -13.01 16.37 -13.94
C TYR A 368 -12.39 17.12 -12.76
N VAL A 369 -13.15 18.08 -12.23
CA VAL A 369 -12.90 18.71 -10.94
C VAL A 369 -14.14 18.56 -10.07
N PHE A 370 -13.96 18.04 -8.86
CA PHE A 370 -14.99 17.94 -7.83
C PHE A 370 -14.75 18.99 -6.75
N ASN A 371 -15.73 19.84 -6.49
CA ASN A 371 -15.67 20.88 -5.48
C ASN A 371 -16.38 20.41 -4.21
N TYR A 372 -15.62 20.08 -3.16
CA TYR A 372 -16.17 19.60 -1.90
C TYR A 372 -16.99 20.65 -1.13
N PHE A 373 -16.82 21.94 -1.44
CA PHE A 373 -17.54 23.01 -0.75
C PHE A 373 -19.04 22.99 -1.08
N ASN A 374 -19.38 22.75 -2.35
CA ASN A 374 -20.76 22.77 -2.86
C ASN A 374 -21.19 21.45 -3.54
N LEU A 375 -20.33 20.42 -3.50
CA LEU A 375 -20.52 19.09 -4.07
C LEU A 375 -20.77 19.10 -5.60
N GLN A 376 -20.28 20.11 -6.31
CA GLN A 376 -20.40 20.18 -7.77
C GLN A 376 -19.25 19.44 -8.46
N ILE A 377 -19.57 18.68 -9.51
CA ILE A 377 -18.61 18.07 -10.43
C ILE A 377 -18.68 18.80 -11.76
N VAL A 378 -17.52 19.20 -12.28
CA VAL A 378 -17.40 19.84 -13.59
C VAL A 378 -16.39 19.07 -14.44
N ARG A 379 -16.77 18.73 -15.66
CA ARG A 379 -15.84 18.20 -16.67
C ARG A 379 -15.06 19.37 -17.27
N ILE A 380 -13.73 19.35 -17.14
CA ILE A 380 -12.85 20.44 -17.61
C ILE A 380 -12.11 20.10 -18.90
N SER A 381 -12.08 18.82 -19.29
CA SER A 381 -11.57 18.36 -20.58
C SER A 381 -12.26 17.06 -20.98
N GLU A 382 -12.63 16.94 -22.26
CA GLU A 382 -13.29 15.74 -22.81
C GLU A 382 -12.32 14.60 -23.14
N ASP A 383 -11.06 14.94 -23.47
CA ASP A 383 -10.02 13.96 -23.75
C ASP A 383 -8.71 14.32 -23.04
N ALA A 384 -8.49 13.66 -21.91
CA ALA A 384 -7.32 13.74 -21.06
C ALA A 384 -6.04 13.36 -21.81
N ARG A 385 -6.07 12.44 -22.78
CA ARG A 385 -4.88 12.08 -23.58
C ARG A 385 -4.46 13.25 -24.46
N ILE A 386 -5.41 13.85 -25.18
CA ILE A 386 -5.14 15.01 -26.02
C ILE A 386 -4.62 16.16 -25.16
N PHE A 387 -5.31 16.45 -24.06
CA PHE A 387 -4.92 17.47 -23.10
C PHE A 387 -3.49 17.27 -22.57
N LEU A 388 -3.17 16.06 -22.09
CA LEU A 388 -1.86 15.74 -21.53
C LEU A 388 -0.76 15.73 -22.60
N LYS A 389 -1.10 15.33 -23.83
CA LYS A 389 -0.19 15.39 -24.98
C LYS A 389 0.16 16.84 -25.32
N ASP A 390 -0.83 17.71 -25.45
CA ASP A 390 -0.62 19.12 -25.78
C ASP A 390 0.22 19.83 -24.70
N PHE A 391 -0.06 19.54 -23.43
CA PHE A 391 0.77 19.99 -22.32
C PHE A 391 2.21 19.48 -22.46
N THR A 392 2.40 18.18 -22.74
CA THR A 392 3.73 17.58 -22.90
C THR A 392 4.49 18.19 -24.07
N ASP A 393 3.82 18.46 -25.19
CA ASP A 393 4.40 19.07 -26.39
C ASP A 393 4.95 20.48 -26.10
N ILE A 394 4.27 21.28 -25.27
CA ILE A 394 4.75 22.59 -24.82
C ILE A 394 6.07 22.44 -24.04
N PHE A 395 6.15 21.48 -23.12
CA PHE A 395 7.34 21.25 -22.31
C PHE A 395 8.49 20.61 -23.10
N ASP A 396 8.19 19.78 -24.09
CA ASP A 396 9.18 19.23 -25.01
C ASP A 396 9.79 20.31 -25.88
N ALA A 397 8.98 21.25 -26.36
CA ALA A 397 9.46 22.44 -27.05
C ALA A 397 10.35 23.29 -26.13
N ASN A 398 9.93 23.55 -24.87
CA ASN A 398 10.74 24.29 -23.91
C ASN A 398 12.09 23.60 -23.66
N ARG A 399 12.11 22.27 -23.50
CA ARG A 399 13.35 21.50 -23.33
C ARG A 399 14.29 21.60 -24.54
N LYS A 400 13.76 21.64 -25.76
CA LYS A 400 14.55 21.83 -26.99
C LYS A 400 15.15 23.25 -27.03
N ILE A 401 14.36 24.28 -26.73
CA ILE A 401 14.84 25.67 -26.69
C ILE A 401 15.92 25.86 -25.63
N CYS A 402 15.76 25.27 -24.43
CA CYS A 402 16.78 25.33 -23.38
C CYS A 402 18.10 24.65 -23.75
N LYS A 403 18.11 23.71 -24.70
CA LYS A 403 19.33 23.04 -25.18
C LYS A 403 20.02 23.78 -26.34
N ASN A 404 19.25 24.46 -27.19
CA ASN A 404 19.75 25.13 -28.38
C ASN A 404 19.79 26.64 -28.17
N ILE A 405 20.82 27.12 -27.47
CA ILE A 405 21.01 28.56 -27.20
C ILE A 405 21.75 29.18 -28.39
N ASN A 406 21.00 29.78 -29.32
CA ASN A 406 21.60 30.53 -30.44
C ASN A 406 22.01 31.95 -30.00
N THR A 407 21.02 32.77 -29.62
CA THR A 407 21.22 34.12 -29.07
C THR A 407 20.27 34.33 -27.89
N SER A 408 20.66 35.18 -26.93
CA SER A 408 19.85 35.45 -25.72
C SER A 408 18.47 36.04 -26.04
N GLU A 409 18.38 36.87 -27.07
CA GLU A 409 17.15 37.49 -27.53
C GLU A 409 16.22 36.47 -28.21
N LYS A 410 16.74 35.70 -29.18
CA LYS A 410 15.94 34.66 -29.85
C LYS A 410 15.42 33.63 -28.86
N TRP A 411 16.27 33.18 -27.94
CA TRP A 411 15.89 32.26 -26.88
C TRP A 411 14.77 32.82 -26.00
N LEU A 412 14.84 34.10 -25.61
CA LEU A 412 13.80 34.73 -24.79
C LEU A 412 12.48 34.86 -25.56
N ASN A 413 12.54 35.25 -26.84
CA ASN A 413 11.35 35.39 -27.68
C ASN A 413 10.64 34.05 -27.88
N GLU A 414 11.38 32.97 -28.15
CA GLU A 414 10.82 31.63 -28.28
C GLU A 414 10.20 31.14 -26.95
N ARG A 415 10.84 31.41 -25.81
CA ARG A 415 10.27 31.06 -24.50
C ARG A 415 9.04 31.89 -24.14
N ASN A 416 9.00 33.18 -24.51
CA ASN A 416 7.82 34.03 -24.33
C ASN A 416 6.64 33.54 -25.18
N ALA A 417 6.91 33.05 -26.40
CA ALA A 417 5.89 32.42 -27.23
C ALA A 417 5.32 31.15 -26.57
N LEU A 418 6.18 30.30 -25.98
CA LEU A 418 5.73 29.13 -25.22
C LEU A 418 4.99 29.50 -23.93
N ASP A 419 5.42 30.54 -23.21
CA ASP A 419 4.74 31.05 -22.02
C ASP A 419 3.30 31.47 -22.36
N LYS A 420 3.13 32.23 -23.46
CA LYS A 420 1.81 32.62 -23.99
C LYS A 420 0.99 31.40 -24.41
N ARG A 421 1.60 30.42 -25.08
CA ARG A 421 0.92 29.17 -25.49
C ARG A 421 0.45 28.39 -24.26
N LEU A 422 1.27 28.28 -23.22
CA LEU A 422 0.91 27.62 -21.96
C LEU A 422 -0.25 28.35 -21.27
N ARG A 423 -0.23 29.68 -21.22
CA ARG A 423 -1.36 30.47 -20.71
C ARG A 423 -2.65 30.15 -21.46
N ILE A 424 -2.66 30.27 -22.78
CA ILE A 424 -3.84 29.99 -23.60
C ILE A 424 -4.35 28.56 -23.39
N PHE A 425 -3.44 27.58 -23.36
CA PHE A 425 -3.76 26.19 -23.08
C PHE A 425 -4.44 26.03 -21.72
N LEU A 426 -3.91 26.64 -20.66
CA LEU A 426 -4.48 26.55 -19.31
C LEU A 426 -5.80 27.32 -19.18
N SER A 427 -5.92 28.50 -19.79
CA SER A 427 -7.15 29.29 -19.79
C SER A 427 -8.28 28.64 -20.60
N SER A 428 -7.97 27.68 -21.49
CA SER A 428 -8.98 26.91 -22.22
C SER A 428 -9.79 25.96 -21.32
N MET A 429 -9.29 25.64 -20.13
CA MET A 429 -10.03 24.85 -19.14
C MET A 429 -11.10 25.71 -18.48
N SER A 430 -12.37 25.43 -18.76
CA SER A 430 -13.48 26.18 -18.17
C SER A 430 -14.07 25.48 -16.95
N PHE A 431 -13.91 26.07 -15.77
CA PHE A 431 -14.75 25.77 -14.60
C PHE A 431 -14.95 27.04 -13.80
N LYS A 432 -16.20 27.43 -13.55
CA LYS A 432 -16.50 28.65 -12.78
C LYS A 432 -16.99 28.25 -11.40
N PHE A 433 -16.13 28.42 -10.40
CA PHE A 433 -16.50 28.28 -9.00
C PHE A 433 -16.37 29.62 -8.29
N ASN A 434 -17.33 29.91 -7.41
CA ASN A 434 -17.17 30.98 -6.44
C ASN A 434 -16.28 30.44 -5.30
N LEU A 435 -14.98 30.67 -5.43
CA LEU A 435 -13.95 30.25 -4.48
C LEU A 435 -13.62 31.39 -3.52
N GLY A 436 -13.31 31.04 -2.27
CA GLY A 436 -12.84 31.97 -1.26
C GLY A 436 -11.36 32.34 -1.41
N THR A 437 -10.83 32.98 -0.37
CA THR A 437 -9.44 33.48 -0.35
C THR A 437 -8.38 32.38 -0.33
N THR A 438 -8.70 31.22 0.23
CA THR A 438 -7.81 30.05 0.29
C THR A 438 -8.49 28.85 -0.36
N VAL A 439 -7.76 28.20 -1.26
CA VAL A 439 -8.19 27.03 -2.01
C VAL A 439 -7.21 25.89 -1.79
N TYR A 440 -7.71 24.69 -1.58
CA TYR A 440 -6.92 23.47 -1.52
C TYR A 440 -7.17 22.66 -2.78
N ILE A 441 -6.13 21.99 -3.28
CA ILE A 441 -6.20 21.15 -4.46
C ILE A 441 -5.71 19.75 -4.13
N LEU A 442 -6.58 18.78 -4.36
CA LEU A 442 -6.23 17.36 -4.40
C LEU A 442 -6.09 16.95 -5.88
N LEU A 443 -4.97 16.31 -6.26
CA LEU A 443 -4.69 15.93 -7.64
C LEU A 443 -4.43 14.43 -7.71
N GLU A 444 -4.99 13.74 -8.72
CA GLU A 444 -4.71 12.33 -8.95
C GLU A 444 -3.62 12.09 -10.00
N GLY A 445 -2.71 11.16 -9.71
CA GLY A 445 -1.80 10.58 -10.69
C GLY A 445 -1.04 11.63 -11.51
N ILE A 446 -1.23 11.60 -12.84
CA ILE A 446 -0.48 12.47 -13.77
C ILE A 446 -0.89 13.95 -13.70
N LEU A 447 -2.04 14.25 -13.11
CA LEU A 447 -2.52 15.62 -12.96
C LEU A 447 -1.65 16.45 -12.00
N HIS A 448 -0.84 15.82 -11.15
CA HIS A 448 0.20 16.52 -10.37
C HIS A 448 1.21 17.30 -11.22
N LYS A 449 1.36 17.00 -12.52
CA LYS A 449 2.25 17.76 -13.40
C LYS A 449 1.63 19.08 -13.88
N ILE A 450 0.31 19.20 -13.79
CA ILE A 450 -0.44 20.33 -14.35
C ILE A 450 -0.51 21.44 -13.29
N PRO A 451 -0.20 22.69 -13.64
CA PRO A 451 -0.25 23.83 -12.73
C PRO A 451 -1.67 24.42 -12.66
N PHE A 452 -2.64 23.65 -12.15
CA PHE A 452 -4.04 24.09 -12.03
C PHE A 452 -4.21 25.38 -11.22
N GLU A 453 -3.23 25.73 -10.39
CA GLU A 453 -3.15 27.01 -9.69
C GLU A 453 -3.30 28.20 -10.63
N ILE A 454 -2.71 28.15 -11.83
CA ILE A 454 -2.83 29.22 -12.83
C ILE A 454 -4.30 29.40 -13.24
N CYS A 455 -4.98 28.32 -13.60
CA CYS A 455 -6.38 28.37 -14.03
C CYS A 455 -7.28 28.97 -12.94
N ILE A 456 -7.04 28.57 -11.69
CA ILE A 456 -7.83 29.03 -10.54
C ILE A 456 -7.61 30.52 -10.28
N TYR A 457 -6.36 31.00 -10.32
CA TYR A 457 -6.07 32.42 -10.16
C TYR A 457 -6.67 33.27 -11.29
N ASP A 458 -6.56 32.82 -12.55
CA ASP A 458 -7.12 33.51 -13.71
C ASP A 458 -8.67 33.64 -13.63
N GLN A 459 -9.33 32.69 -12.98
CA GLN A 459 -10.79 32.60 -12.94
C GLN A 459 -11.39 33.16 -11.65
N ASN A 460 -10.57 33.45 -10.63
CA ASN A 460 -11.04 33.89 -9.33
C ASN A 460 -10.10 34.94 -8.70
N GLU A 461 -10.46 36.21 -8.84
CA GLU A 461 -9.67 37.35 -8.34
C GLU A 461 -9.56 37.41 -6.80
N GLN A 462 -10.48 36.75 -6.09
CA GLN A 462 -10.50 36.70 -4.63
C GLN A 462 -9.52 35.67 -4.08
N THR A 463 -9.22 34.62 -4.86
CA THR A 463 -8.30 33.55 -4.45
C THR A 463 -6.90 34.14 -4.29
N ARG A 464 -6.35 34.02 -3.09
CA ARG A 464 -5.00 34.47 -2.74
C ARG A 464 -4.09 33.28 -2.51
N GLN A 465 -4.54 32.23 -1.85
CA GLN A 465 -3.67 31.13 -1.43
C GLN A 465 -4.14 29.83 -2.04
N ILE A 466 -3.22 29.07 -2.63
CA ILE A 466 -3.51 27.75 -3.18
C ILE A 466 -2.51 26.73 -2.65
N PHE A 467 -3.01 25.67 -2.04
CA PHE A 467 -2.20 24.59 -1.49
C PHE A 467 -2.57 23.26 -2.13
N ARG A 468 -1.56 22.48 -2.52
CA ARG A 468 -1.75 21.07 -2.89
C ARG A 468 -1.78 20.20 -1.65
N VAL A 469 -2.71 19.28 -1.59
CA VAL A 469 -2.82 18.27 -0.53
C VAL A 469 -2.72 16.88 -1.11
N PHE A 470 -2.25 15.92 -0.31
CA PHE A 470 -2.23 14.51 -0.70
C PHE A 470 -3.47 13.77 -0.22
N LYS A 471 -4.12 14.28 0.83
CA LYS A 471 -5.37 13.76 1.37
C LYS A 471 -6.30 14.91 1.74
N ALA A 472 -7.61 14.63 1.79
CA ALA A 472 -8.57 15.65 2.17
C ALA A 472 -8.37 16.14 3.61
N GLU A 473 -7.85 15.29 4.50
CA GLU A 473 -7.62 15.62 5.90
C GLU A 473 -6.50 16.64 6.12
N ASP A 474 -5.60 16.79 5.13
CA ASP A 474 -4.47 17.73 5.18
C ASP A 474 -4.93 19.20 5.14
N VAL A 475 -6.17 19.49 4.72
CA VAL A 475 -6.70 20.87 4.66
C VAL A 475 -6.94 21.49 6.03
N LEU A 476 -6.94 20.68 7.09
CA LEU A 476 -7.09 21.15 8.46
C LEU A 476 -5.81 21.76 9.02
N GLU A 477 -4.69 21.59 8.31
CA GLU A 477 -3.41 22.18 8.67
C GLU A 477 -3.36 23.66 8.26
N ASN A 478 -2.71 24.47 9.09
CA ASN A 478 -2.44 25.86 8.76
C ASN A 478 -1.02 26.03 8.25
N PRO A 479 -0.77 26.94 7.27
CA PRO A 479 0.57 27.29 6.86
C PRO A 479 1.41 27.76 8.05
N ILE A 480 2.62 27.23 8.18
CA ILE A 480 3.50 27.57 9.29
C ILE A 480 3.95 29.02 9.17
N LYS A 481 3.88 29.76 10.28
CA LYS A 481 4.46 31.10 10.37
C LYS A 481 5.97 31.00 10.18
N PHE A 482 6.50 31.76 9.24
CA PHE A 482 7.94 31.79 8.99
C PHE A 482 8.67 32.42 10.17
N ASP A 483 9.67 31.73 10.68
CA ASP A 483 10.56 32.25 11.72
C ASP A 483 12.00 32.21 11.21
N PRO A 484 12.61 33.38 10.89
CA PRO A 484 13.99 33.46 10.44
C PRO A 484 14.98 32.83 11.42
N ASN A 485 14.67 32.84 12.72
CA ASN A 485 15.55 32.31 13.76
C ASN A 485 15.53 30.78 13.85
N SER A 486 14.52 30.10 13.31
CA SER A 486 14.46 28.63 13.26
C SER A 486 14.69 28.08 11.86
N CYS A 487 15.38 28.86 11.03
CA CYS A 487 15.70 28.55 9.65
C CYS A 487 17.13 27.98 9.52
N PHE A 488 17.26 26.91 8.74
CA PHE A 488 18.54 26.36 8.27
C PHE A 488 18.59 26.44 6.75
N TYR A 489 19.72 26.80 6.15
CA TYR A 489 19.84 26.87 4.69
C TYR A 489 21.01 26.07 4.12
N LEU A 490 20.82 25.53 2.92
CA LEU A 490 21.86 24.89 2.11
C LEU A 490 21.89 25.54 0.72
N LEU A 491 23.00 26.20 0.40
CA LEU A 491 23.16 27.01 -0.80
C LEU A 491 24.26 26.45 -1.71
N ASP A 492 23.91 26.18 -2.97
CA ASP A 492 24.80 25.73 -4.03
C ASP A 492 25.80 24.64 -3.58
N PRO A 493 25.32 23.46 -3.12
CA PRO A 493 26.21 22.42 -2.61
C PRO A 493 27.15 21.82 -3.67
N GLN A 494 26.96 22.15 -4.95
CA GLN A 494 27.77 21.68 -6.08
C GLN A 494 28.77 22.73 -6.59
N LYS A 495 28.71 23.97 -6.11
CA LYS A 495 29.51 25.11 -6.60
C LYS A 495 29.36 25.36 -8.11
N ASN A 496 28.15 25.19 -8.65
CA ASN A 496 27.88 25.39 -10.07
C ASN A 496 26.75 26.39 -10.35
N LEU A 497 26.32 27.12 -9.32
CA LEU A 497 25.28 28.15 -9.40
C LEU A 497 25.80 29.48 -8.86
N GLU A 498 26.98 29.92 -9.31
CA GLU A 498 27.70 31.09 -8.78
C GLU A 498 26.81 32.35 -8.70
N ARG A 499 26.00 32.61 -9.72
CA ARG A 499 25.07 33.74 -9.75
C ARG A 499 24.03 33.64 -8.62
N THR A 500 23.38 32.49 -8.47
CA THR A 500 22.41 32.23 -7.41
C THR A 500 23.08 32.30 -6.05
N ALA A 501 24.24 31.67 -5.89
CA ALA A 501 25.03 31.72 -4.66
C ALA A 501 25.35 33.17 -4.26
N GLY A 502 25.81 34.00 -5.20
CA GLY A 502 26.08 35.41 -4.97
C GLY A 502 24.83 36.22 -4.60
N LYS A 503 23.72 36.01 -5.31
CA LYS A 503 22.47 36.76 -5.09
C LYS A 503 21.79 36.36 -3.77
N ILE A 504 21.65 35.06 -3.51
CA ILE A 504 21.04 34.54 -2.28
C ILE A 504 21.93 34.82 -1.07
N SER A 505 23.26 34.71 -1.16
CA SER A 505 24.15 35.09 -0.04
C SER A 505 24.02 36.57 0.33
N LYS A 506 23.89 37.46 -0.67
CA LYS A 506 23.63 38.89 -0.43
C LYS A 506 22.28 39.11 0.25
N TRP A 507 21.27 38.33 -0.10
CA TRP A 507 19.95 38.39 0.55
C TRP A 507 19.99 37.85 1.98
N VAL A 508 20.56 36.67 2.23
CA VAL A 508 20.67 36.07 3.57
C VAL A 508 21.34 37.04 4.56
N LYS A 509 22.42 37.70 4.14
CA LYS A 509 23.12 38.72 4.94
C LYS A 509 22.22 39.91 5.35
N LYS A 510 21.17 40.19 4.59
CA LYS A 510 20.23 41.30 4.84
C LYS A 510 18.93 40.84 5.52
N SER A 511 18.59 39.57 5.47
CA SER A 511 17.23 39.06 5.73
C SER A 511 16.99 38.60 7.18
N CYS A 512 17.83 39.01 8.12
CA CYS A 512 17.80 38.59 9.54
C CYS A 512 17.87 37.06 9.75
N ILE A 513 18.26 36.28 8.73
CA ILE A 513 18.50 34.85 8.87
C ILE A 513 19.93 34.68 9.41
N PRO A 514 20.14 33.95 10.51
CA PRO A 514 21.47 33.79 11.08
C PRO A 514 22.39 33.00 10.12
N ILE A 515 23.49 33.62 9.70
CA ILE A 515 24.41 33.08 8.67
C ILE A 515 25.07 31.79 9.15
N GLU A 516 25.35 31.69 10.46
CA GLU A 516 25.95 30.53 11.11
C GLU A 516 25.07 29.27 11.08
N LYS A 517 23.79 29.42 10.70
CA LYS A 517 22.84 28.32 10.52
C LYS A 517 22.79 27.76 9.10
N GLY A 518 23.65 28.20 8.18
CA GLY A 518 23.66 27.65 6.83
C GLY A 518 25.00 27.14 6.34
N VAL A 519 24.94 26.40 5.24
CA VAL A 519 26.11 25.85 4.55
C VAL A 519 26.05 26.27 3.08
N THR A 520 27.17 26.74 2.56
CA THR A 520 27.30 27.17 1.16
C THR A 520 28.43 26.42 0.46
N GLY A 521 28.24 26.03 -0.79
CA GLY A 521 29.31 25.49 -1.62
C GLY A 521 29.71 24.06 -1.32
N LYS A 522 29.00 23.34 -0.45
CA LYS A 522 29.28 21.93 -0.13
C LYS A 522 28.04 21.20 0.36
N ALA A 523 28.03 19.88 0.24
CA ALA A 523 27.05 19.01 0.89
C ALA A 523 27.15 19.12 2.42
N LEU A 524 26.07 18.77 3.13
CA LEU A 524 26.06 18.75 4.59
C LEU A 524 26.87 17.56 5.11
N ASP A 525 27.75 17.86 6.06
CA ASP A 525 28.38 16.87 6.92
C ASP A 525 27.43 16.44 8.06
N PHE A 526 27.91 15.57 8.95
CA PHE A 526 27.13 15.07 10.08
C PHE A 526 26.61 16.19 11.00
N GLU A 527 27.42 17.23 11.24
CA GLU A 527 27.01 18.35 12.09
C GLU A 527 25.95 19.21 11.40
N GLY A 528 26.12 19.48 10.10
CA GLY A 528 25.14 20.17 9.27
C GLY A 528 23.80 19.43 9.23
N ILE A 529 23.80 18.10 9.11
CA ILE A 529 22.59 17.27 9.17
C ILE A 529 21.93 17.36 10.55
N LYS A 530 22.70 17.33 11.65
CA LYS A 530 22.16 17.48 13.00
C LYS A 530 21.54 18.87 13.21
N LYS A 531 22.16 19.93 12.68
CA LYS A 531 21.62 21.30 12.72
C LYS A 531 20.34 21.42 11.89
N LEU A 532 20.33 20.90 10.66
CA LEU A 532 19.16 20.85 9.79
C LEU A 532 17.95 20.24 10.53
N ASN A 533 18.12 19.06 11.12
CA ASN A 533 17.01 18.32 11.74
C ASN A 533 16.52 18.90 13.08
N LYS A 534 17.25 19.85 13.67
CA LYS A 534 16.81 20.60 14.87
C LYS A 534 16.00 21.85 14.55
N ASN A 535 16.11 22.38 13.33
CA ASN A 535 15.42 23.59 12.91
C ASN A 535 13.98 23.28 12.46
N LYS A 536 13.14 24.31 12.34
CA LYS A 536 11.74 24.18 11.92
C LYS A 536 11.57 24.40 10.42
N THR A 537 12.40 25.25 9.82
CA THR A 537 12.35 25.57 8.39
C THR A 537 13.67 25.24 7.73
N PHE A 538 13.61 24.57 6.57
CA PHE A 538 14.75 24.31 5.72
C PHE A 538 14.62 25.07 4.40
N LEU A 539 15.68 25.78 3.99
CA LEU A 539 15.80 26.42 2.69
C LEU A 539 16.91 25.75 1.87
N TYR A 540 16.55 25.13 0.76
CA TYR A 540 17.48 24.54 -0.19
C TYR A 540 17.53 25.37 -1.46
N PHE A 541 18.73 25.75 -1.89
CA PHE A 541 19.00 26.47 -3.13
C PHE A 541 20.01 25.68 -3.95
N GLY A 542 19.55 24.94 -4.95
CA GLY A 542 20.41 24.07 -5.73
C GLY A 542 19.65 23.24 -6.76
N HIS A 543 20.31 22.27 -7.37
CA HIS A 543 19.68 21.40 -8.37
C HIS A 543 18.70 20.40 -7.74
N GLY A 544 17.56 20.17 -8.39
CA GLY A 544 16.63 19.11 -8.01
C GLY A 544 16.10 19.28 -6.60
N THR A 545 15.91 18.14 -5.92
CA THR A 545 15.56 18.10 -4.50
C THR A 545 16.76 18.24 -3.58
N GLY A 546 17.99 18.17 -4.07
CA GLY A 546 19.18 18.15 -3.21
C GLY A 546 19.35 16.89 -2.37
N ARG A 547 18.55 15.83 -2.59
CA ARG A 547 18.58 14.56 -1.81
C ARG A 547 19.97 13.98 -1.55
N LYS A 548 20.92 14.17 -2.47
CA LYS A 548 22.30 13.68 -2.33
C LYS A 548 23.20 14.53 -1.44
N HIS A 549 22.71 15.69 -1.00
CA HIS A 549 23.49 16.70 -0.27
C HIS A 549 23.05 16.87 1.19
N TYR A 550 21.94 16.26 1.60
CA TYR A 550 21.41 16.32 2.96
C TYR A 550 20.56 15.08 3.28
N LYS A 551 20.24 14.89 4.56
CA LYS A 551 19.31 13.85 5.02
C LYS A 551 18.35 14.42 6.05
N ILE A 552 17.06 14.14 5.87
CA ILE A 552 16.01 14.48 6.83
C ILE A 552 15.66 13.22 7.61
N ASP A 553 15.78 13.28 8.93
CA ASP A 553 15.50 12.16 9.81
C ASP A 553 14.00 12.05 10.13
N LYS A 554 13.55 10.85 10.47
CA LYS A 554 12.13 10.62 10.85
C LYS A 554 11.70 11.44 12.08
N LYS A 555 12.65 11.72 12.99
CA LYS A 555 12.45 12.51 14.22
C LYS A 555 12.76 14.00 14.04
N SER A 556 12.86 14.47 12.79
CA SER A 556 13.18 15.86 12.49
C SER A 556 12.13 16.82 13.06
N SER A 557 12.57 17.95 13.59
CA SER A 557 11.72 19.07 14.00
C SER A 557 11.23 19.91 12.81
N LEU A 558 11.68 19.59 11.60
CA LEU A 558 11.28 20.31 10.39
C LEU A 558 9.77 20.21 10.20
N LYS A 559 9.16 21.39 10.09
CA LYS A 559 7.75 21.57 9.74
C LYS A 559 7.62 22.12 8.33
N GLU A 560 8.65 22.80 7.83
CA GLU A 560 8.63 23.39 6.50
C GLU A 560 9.93 23.17 5.73
N ILE A 561 9.80 22.86 4.44
CA ILE A 561 10.92 22.63 3.53
C ILE A 561 10.70 23.42 2.23
N ASN A 562 11.61 24.32 1.90
CA ASN A 562 11.58 25.08 0.66
C ASN A 562 12.68 24.59 -0.28
N LEU A 563 12.30 23.92 -1.36
CA LEU A 563 13.21 23.33 -2.34
C LEU A 563 13.27 24.20 -3.61
N PHE A 564 14.10 25.24 -3.57
CA PHE A 564 14.34 26.12 -4.72
C PHE A 564 15.34 25.47 -5.68
N GLY A 565 14.83 24.50 -6.43
CA GLY A 565 15.56 23.77 -7.45
C GLY A 565 14.64 23.23 -8.55
N CYS A 566 15.17 23.10 -9.76
CA CYS A 566 14.46 22.57 -10.92
C CYS A 566 13.83 21.20 -10.62
N SER A 567 12.56 21.00 -10.99
CA SER A 567 11.84 19.74 -10.80
C SER A 567 11.83 19.21 -9.35
N SER A 568 12.04 20.05 -8.33
CA SER A 568 12.12 19.64 -6.92
C SER A 568 10.80 19.13 -6.34
N ALA A 569 9.67 19.57 -6.88
CA ALA A 569 8.32 19.14 -6.52
C ALA A 569 7.67 18.27 -7.60
N LYS A 570 8.46 17.78 -8.56
CA LYS A 570 7.96 16.89 -9.61
C LYS A 570 7.55 15.55 -9.02
N VAL A 571 6.25 15.34 -8.85
CA VAL A 571 5.69 14.03 -8.50
C VAL A 571 5.85 13.13 -9.72
N GLN A 572 6.54 12.00 -9.55
CA GLN A 572 6.51 10.96 -10.56
C GLN A 572 5.17 10.26 -10.49
N SER A 573 4.27 10.65 -11.38
CA SER A 573 3.14 9.82 -11.72
C SER A 573 3.63 8.62 -12.51
N TYR A 574 3.36 7.42 -12.00
CA TYR A 574 3.43 6.23 -12.82
C TYR A 574 2.37 6.36 -13.91
N HIS A 575 2.83 6.63 -15.11
CA HIS A 575 2.09 6.36 -16.33
C HIS A 575 3.04 5.55 -17.19
N SER A 576 2.69 4.29 -17.38
CA SER A 576 3.20 3.42 -18.41
C SER A 576 2.85 4.00 -19.79
N TYR A 577 3.53 5.07 -20.18
CA TYR A 577 3.71 5.36 -21.60
C TYR A 577 4.75 4.36 -22.11
N PHE A 578 4.29 3.22 -22.63
CA PHE A 578 5.09 2.43 -23.54
C PHE A 578 5.22 3.23 -24.85
N TYR A 579 6.17 4.17 -24.88
CA TYR A 579 6.72 4.60 -26.16
C TYR A 579 7.66 3.49 -26.61
N CYS A 580 7.12 2.49 -27.31
CA CYS A 580 7.92 1.49 -28.01
C CYS A 580 8.58 2.20 -29.20
N PRO A 581 9.91 2.39 -29.23
CA PRO A 581 10.56 2.92 -30.42
C PRO A 581 10.22 2.01 -31.60
N LYS A 582 9.79 2.56 -32.73
CA LYS A 582 9.35 1.82 -33.93
C LYS A 582 10.30 0.68 -34.33
N ASN A 583 11.60 0.81 -34.03
CA ASN A 583 12.64 -0.14 -34.43
C ASN A 583 12.74 -1.39 -33.52
N HIS A 584 11.98 -1.48 -32.42
CA HIS A 584 11.96 -2.68 -31.54
C HIS A 584 10.66 -3.49 -31.64
N ALA A 585 9.62 -2.97 -32.30
CA ALA A 585 8.39 -3.73 -32.54
C ALA A 585 8.64 -4.96 -33.43
N ASP A 586 9.54 -4.83 -34.41
CA ASP A 586 9.90 -5.94 -35.33
C ASP A 586 10.75 -7.03 -34.64
N PHE A 587 11.56 -6.64 -33.64
CA PHE A 587 12.34 -7.61 -32.85
C PHE A 587 11.46 -8.42 -31.89
N ILE A 588 10.41 -7.79 -31.35
CA ILE A 588 9.45 -8.41 -30.42
C ILE A 588 8.47 -9.34 -31.16
N ASN A 589 8.02 -8.95 -32.37
CA ASN A 589 7.09 -9.77 -33.15
C ASN A 589 7.66 -11.11 -33.61
N ASN A 590 8.99 -11.22 -33.78
CA ASN A 590 9.60 -12.42 -34.36
C ASN A 590 10.23 -13.39 -33.34
N ASN A 591 10.42 -13.01 -32.07
CA ASN A 591 11.21 -13.81 -31.13
C ASN A 591 10.55 -14.15 -29.78
N ILE A 592 9.29 -13.79 -29.54
CA ILE A 592 8.67 -14.01 -28.22
C ILE A 592 7.48 -14.96 -28.30
N LYS A 593 7.77 -16.27 -28.30
CA LYS A 593 6.78 -17.31 -27.93
C LYS A 593 6.62 -17.47 -26.40
N TYR A 594 7.52 -16.89 -25.61
CA TYR A 594 7.50 -16.92 -24.15
C TYR A 594 8.04 -15.60 -23.60
N ILE A 595 7.23 -14.84 -22.86
CA ILE A 595 7.69 -13.62 -22.21
C ILE A 595 8.41 -13.99 -20.92
N ASP A 596 9.72 -13.77 -20.87
CA ASP A 596 10.47 -13.71 -19.63
C ASP A 596 10.10 -12.42 -18.89
N VAL A 597 9.41 -12.56 -17.75
CA VAL A 597 9.01 -11.46 -16.86
C VAL A 597 10.24 -10.65 -16.40
N ASN A 598 11.44 -11.24 -16.39
CA ASN A 598 12.70 -10.54 -16.09
C ASN A 598 13.11 -9.57 -17.21
N LEU A 599 12.70 -9.79 -18.46
CA LEU A 599 13.02 -8.92 -19.58
C LEU A 599 12.13 -7.67 -19.56
N ALA A 600 10.80 -7.83 -19.36
CA ALA A 600 9.87 -6.71 -19.23
C ALA A 600 10.21 -5.79 -18.03
N THR A 601 10.70 -6.38 -16.93
CA THR A 601 11.15 -5.65 -15.73
C THR A 601 12.50 -4.95 -15.91
N ARG A 602 13.41 -5.44 -16.77
CA ARG A 602 14.67 -4.73 -17.11
C ARG A 602 14.45 -3.45 -17.90
N TYR A 603 13.36 -3.36 -18.69
CA TYR A 603 13.00 -2.16 -19.44
C TYR A 603 12.21 -1.14 -18.59
N LEU A 604 11.58 -1.56 -17.49
CA LEU A 604 11.00 -0.70 -16.46
C LEU A 604 12.08 -0.15 -15.51
N LYS A 605 12.99 0.68 -16.03
CA LYS A 605 13.92 1.43 -15.17
C LYS A 605 13.15 2.51 -14.39
N PHE A 606 12.83 2.21 -13.14
CA PHE A 606 12.30 3.15 -12.13
C PHE A 606 13.30 4.28 -11.87
N LYS A 607 13.30 5.33 -12.69
CA LYS A 607 14.13 6.52 -12.46
C LYS A 607 13.52 7.42 -11.39
N ASN A 608 13.59 6.98 -10.13
CA ASN A 608 13.55 7.79 -8.90
C ASN A 608 13.16 9.28 -9.03
N ASN A 609 11.97 9.66 -8.55
CA ASN A 609 11.65 10.97 -7.98
C ASN A 609 10.63 10.91 -6.82
N GLY A 610 10.58 9.79 -6.09
CA GLY A 610 9.76 9.63 -4.86
C GLY A 610 10.25 10.42 -3.64
N HIS A 611 11.14 11.41 -3.82
CA HIS A 611 11.68 12.16 -2.69
C HIS A 611 10.63 13.06 -2.02
N LEU A 612 9.76 13.71 -2.80
CA LEU A 612 8.71 14.59 -2.26
C LEU A 612 7.78 13.82 -1.32
N ILE A 613 7.28 12.66 -1.76
CA ILE A 613 6.40 11.78 -0.97
C ILE A 613 7.08 11.32 0.34
N ASN A 614 8.41 11.17 0.35
CA ASN A 614 9.14 10.76 1.55
C ASN A 614 9.35 11.90 2.56
N ILE A 615 9.42 13.15 2.10
CA ILE A 615 9.69 14.31 2.98
C ILE A 615 8.42 15.02 3.45
N VAL A 616 7.38 15.02 2.61
CA VAL A 616 6.14 15.77 2.82
C VAL A 616 5.36 15.37 4.08
N PRO A 617 5.27 14.09 4.51
CA PRO A 617 4.45 13.73 5.67
C PRO A 617 4.74 14.62 6.89
N GLY A 618 3.69 15.26 7.41
CA GLY A 618 3.71 16.24 8.51
C GLY A 618 4.38 17.57 8.22
N LYS A 619 4.53 17.99 6.95
CA LYS A 619 5.28 19.18 6.54
C LYS A 619 4.63 19.96 5.41
N THR A 620 4.92 21.26 5.39
CA THR A 620 4.70 22.14 4.23
C THR A 620 5.93 22.10 3.33
N VAL A 621 5.74 21.89 2.02
CA VAL A 621 6.84 21.85 1.05
C VAL A 621 6.61 22.79 -0.12
N VAL A 622 7.54 23.71 -0.36
CA VAL A 622 7.57 24.57 -1.56
C VAL A 622 8.55 23.99 -2.56
N GLY A 623 8.19 23.93 -3.84
CA GLY A 623 9.13 23.50 -4.88
C GLY A 623 8.63 23.68 -6.31
N CYS A 624 9.41 23.21 -7.28
CA CYS A 624 9.14 23.38 -8.71
C CYS A 624 8.68 22.08 -9.38
N LEU A 625 7.61 22.13 -10.15
CA LEU A 625 7.07 20.98 -10.90
C LEU A 625 7.96 20.52 -12.06
N TRP A 626 8.73 21.44 -12.65
CA TRP A 626 9.61 21.19 -13.78
C TRP A 626 10.84 22.11 -13.72
N ASP A 627 11.67 22.06 -14.78
CA ASP A 627 12.91 22.82 -14.86
C ASP A 627 12.66 24.29 -15.17
N VAL A 628 13.19 25.17 -14.30
CA VAL A 628 13.05 26.63 -14.40
C VAL A 628 14.43 27.27 -14.56
N THR A 629 14.47 28.56 -14.92
CA THR A 629 15.75 29.27 -14.97
C THR A 629 16.08 29.97 -13.66
N ASP A 630 17.34 29.84 -13.24
CA ASP A 630 17.87 30.39 -11.99
C ASP A 630 17.51 31.86 -11.79
N ARG A 631 17.57 32.69 -12.84
CA ARG A 631 17.29 34.12 -12.73
C ARG A 631 15.87 34.43 -12.24
N ASP A 632 14.88 33.76 -12.79
CA ASP A 632 13.47 33.93 -12.42
C ASP A 632 13.19 33.25 -11.08
N LEU A 633 13.74 32.05 -10.87
CA LEU A 633 13.59 31.33 -9.61
C LEU A 633 14.16 32.13 -8.43
N ASP A 634 15.35 32.73 -8.57
CA ASP A 634 15.94 33.60 -7.55
C ASP A 634 15.08 34.84 -7.28
N ALA A 635 14.50 35.45 -8.32
CA ALA A 635 13.67 36.65 -8.19
C ALA A 635 12.38 36.34 -7.43
N PHE A 636 11.70 35.26 -7.81
CA PHE A 636 10.55 34.74 -7.08
C PHE A 636 10.92 34.44 -5.63
N THR A 637 12.00 33.67 -5.42
CA THR A 637 12.39 33.17 -4.10
C THR A 637 12.67 34.28 -3.12
N ILE A 638 13.40 35.32 -3.53
CA ILE A 638 13.68 36.49 -2.69
C ILE A 638 12.38 37.22 -2.34
N SER A 639 11.51 37.48 -3.32
CA SER A 639 10.23 38.17 -3.08
C SER A 639 9.31 37.37 -2.14
N PHE A 640 9.26 36.05 -2.32
CA PHE A 640 8.52 35.13 -1.46
C PHE A 640 9.03 35.17 -0.02
N LEU A 641 10.34 34.98 0.19
CA LEU A 641 10.92 34.94 1.53
C LEU A 641 10.88 36.30 2.24
N GLU A 642 11.13 37.41 1.54
CA GLU A 642 11.02 38.76 2.14
C GLU A 642 9.60 39.05 2.65
N LYS A 643 8.58 38.64 1.89
CA LYS A 643 7.18 38.78 2.30
C LYS A 643 6.88 37.93 3.53
N ARG A 644 7.40 36.71 3.57
CA ARG A 644 7.24 35.84 4.74
C ARG A 644 7.91 36.38 5.99
N ILE A 645 9.12 36.93 5.87
CA ILE A 645 9.81 37.60 6.99
C ILE A 645 8.96 38.76 7.53
N ARG A 646 8.31 39.52 6.64
CA ARG A 646 7.44 40.64 7.01
C ARG A 646 6.03 40.20 7.46
N ASN A 647 5.73 38.90 7.46
CA ASN A 647 4.38 38.36 7.65
C ASN A 647 3.34 39.02 6.71
N ASP A 648 3.73 39.36 5.49
CA ASP A 648 2.84 39.95 4.48
C ASP A 648 1.80 38.91 4.05
N PRO A 649 0.48 39.21 4.08
CA PRO A 649 -0.57 38.27 3.69
C PRO A 649 -0.45 37.81 2.21
N ARG A 650 0.28 38.57 1.38
CA ARG A 650 0.56 38.21 -0.02
C ARG A 650 1.71 37.20 -0.17
N ALA A 651 2.35 36.78 0.93
CA ALA A 651 3.43 35.81 0.88
C ALA A 651 3.04 34.47 0.24
N TYR A 652 1.77 34.07 0.35
CA TYR A 652 1.24 32.87 -0.28
C TYR A 652 0.42 33.17 -1.55
N ASN A 653 0.40 34.43 -2.01
CA ASN A 653 -0.20 34.81 -3.27
C ASN A 653 0.79 34.58 -4.42
N PHE A 654 0.80 33.34 -4.91
CA PHE A 654 1.71 32.93 -5.96
C PHE A 654 1.43 33.64 -7.27
N GLU A 655 0.18 34.04 -7.54
CA GLU A 655 -0.12 34.86 -8.72
C GLU A 655 0.61 36.20 -8.67
N TYR A 656 0.54 36.89 -7.54
CA TYR A 656 1.31 38.11 -7.33
C TYR A 656 2.84 37.87 -7.43
N LEU A 657 3.34 36.74 -6.91
CA LEU A 657 4.77 36.44 -6.93
C LEU A 657 5.30 36.05 -8.32
N ARG A 658 4.44 35.56 -9.22
CA ARG A 658 4.79 35.24 -10.61
C ARG A 658 5.14 36.48 -11.43
N GLU A 659 4.67 37.66 -11.03
CA GLU A 659 5.03 38.94 -11.65
C GLU A 659 6.53 39.25 -11.58
N PHE A 660 7.26 38.61 -10.66
CA PHE A 660 8.73 38.75 -10.56
C PHE A 660 9.49 37.83 -11.54
N CYS A 661 8.78 36.95 -12.24
CA CYS A 661 9.34 36.09 -13.28
C CYS A 661 9.16 36.73 -14.66
N LYS A 662 10.16 36.63 -15.53
CA LYS A 662 10.01 37.06 -16.93
C LYS A 662 8.99 36.21 -17.67
N THR A 663 9.03 34.89 -17.48
CA THR A 663 8.03 33.96 -18.03
C THR A 663 7.09 33.51 -16.90
N LYS A 664 5.96 34.22 -16.76
CA LYS A 664 5.05 34.09 -15.62
C LYS A 664 4.45 32.68 -15.48
N HIS A 665 4.11 32.04 -16.60
CA HIS A 665 3.47 30.72 -16.63
C HIS A 665 4.51 29.61 -16.69
N LEU A 666 5.56 29.79 -17.50
CA LEU A 666 6.56 28.77 -17.77
C LEU A 666 7.58 28.62 -16.63
N ASN A 667 7.96 29.71 -15.95
CA ASN A 667 8.81 29.65 -14.76
C ASN A 667 7.98 29.83 -13.48
N GLY A 668 7.20 30.91 -13.41
CA GLY A 668 6.41 31.22 -12.23
C GLY A 668 5.29 30.21 -11.94
N GLY A 669 4.74 29.58 -12.99
CA GLY A 669 3.76 28.49 -12.87
C GLY A 669 4.32 27.17 -12.39
N ALA A 670 5.66 27.02 -12.36
CA ALA A 670 6.28 25.79 -11.87
C ALA A 670 6.20 25.68 -10.35
N LEU A 671 6.11 26.81 -9.65
CA LEU A 671 6.19 26.88 -8.20
C LEU A 671 4.84 26.52 -7.58
N VAL A 672 4.89 25.57 -6.65
CA VAL A 672 3.72 25.04 -5.94
C VAL A 672 4.05 24.83 -4.47
N ILE A 673 3.00 24.80 -3.64
CA ILE A 673 3.10 24.50 -2.21
C ILE A 673 2.29 23.24 -1.93
N PHE A 674 2.92 22.25 -1.30
CA PHE A 674 2.27 21.09 -0.73
C PHE A 674 2.07 21.24 0.77
N LEU A 675 0.94 20.77 1.26
CA LEU A 675 0.57 20.69 2.67
C LEU A 675 0.21 19.23 2.98
N SER A 676 0.77 18.71 4.07
CA SER A 676 0.46 17.36 4.55
C SER A 676 0.49 17.33 6.07
N LYS A 677 -0.44 16.58 6.62
CA LYS A 677 -0.51 16.22 8.03
C LYS A 677 0.54 15.18 8.42
#